data_AF-A0A930HPC6-F1
#
_entry.id   AF-A0A930HPC6-F1
#
_cell.length_a   1.000
_cell.length_b   1.000
_cell.length_c   1.000
_cell.angle_alpha   90.00
_cell.angle_beta   90.00
_cell.angle_gamma   90.00
#
_symmetry.space_group_name_H-M   'P 1'
#
loop_
_entity.id
_entity.type
_entity.pdbx_description
1 polymer ?
#
loop_
_entity_poly.entity_id
_entity_poly.type
_entity_poly.pdbx_seq_one_letter_code
_entity_poly.pdbx_strand_id
1 'polypeptide(L)'
;MPSDILKHYGTKRHSGRYPWGSGKDPYQSAQGFLAERDKLKSQGMSEVDIAKAWGMSTTEYRALNSIARAEKKAGDISRASRLKDAGLPNTEIGRRMGLNESSVRELLKPNASYRKDEITRVKDILADEVKQKKFIEYGLGVEQNLQCSSTSLKTAVEALKAQGYTTHDVKVKQANSDNYTILKVLAPPGTKAADIHAQRDKIRTPGVVIDEKGLLSTGLRTPRAISSKKVAIKYAEDGGTDMDGVILLRRGVKELSLGGSNYAQVRISVDGTHYLKGMAMYSDDIPKGKDIVFNTNKKKGTPMLGSKDHTVLKPMKDDPENPFGAVVKQKLFKDPKTGKKELSALNIVNEEGKWDSWSQSLASQFLSKQSPKLAKRQLQAVRDEKRKQLDEIMGLTNPVIRKRMLMSLADDCDSASVHLKAKALPGQASQVLLPMPHLKKGEVYAPNYRDGDVVSLVRYPHGGTFEIPTLTVNNRGKKSRSILGNARDAIGIHPSVAERLSGADFDGDSVLVIPNKGKTRIRSTAPLKGLKGFDPKRTYPGYPGMKRMSDTQTQMGKVSNLITDMTLKGASADELSRAVRHSMVVIDAEKHNLNYKQSEVDNGIAALKRKYQGGADKGAATLISRSKGVQYVPHRKPRSAAKGGPYDAATGRRVYEETGESYINKQGKLVKKQTKTTRMAEATDARKLSSGTLMEGIYAQHANELKAMANDIRKRAISPPALKRAPRAAKSYAPEVATLRAKLNRALKQKPLERQAQLVAQGVVQKKLESNPNLTKKERAKLEAMAIKTARRRLGYDREGTRVVPTPREWEAIQKGAISNSMMEHILA
;
A
#
# COMPACT_ATOMS: atom_id res chain seq x y z
N MET A 1 -14.63 42.73 -60.28
CA MET A 1 -14.87 41.42 -60.94
C MET A 1 -13.60 40.99 -61.67
N PRO A 2 -13.30 39.70 -61.76
CA PRO A 2 -12.21 39.04 -61.02
C PRO A 2 -11.26 38.24 -61.94
N SER A 3 -10.24 37.59 -61.39
CA SER A 3 -9.89 36.23 -61.83
C SER A 3 -9.18 35.44 -60.73
N ASP A 4 -9.65 34.22 -60.58
CA ASP A 4 -9.41 33.26 -59.51
C ASP A 4 -7.97 32.74 -59.43
N ILE A 5 -7.39 32.81 -58.22
CA ILE A 5 -6.24 31.97 -57.87
C ILE A 5 -6.77 30.67 -57.26
N LEU A 6 -6.86 29.64 -58.10
CA LEU A 6 -7.11 28.26 -57.70
C LEU A 6 -5.94 27.74 -56.84
N LYS A 7 -6.10 27.76 -55.52
CA LYS A 7 -5.22 27.01 -54.61
C LYS A 7 -5.50 25.51 -54.74
N HIS A 8 -4.57 24.78 -55.34
CA HIS A 8 -4.59 23.32 -55.42
C HIS A 8 -4.45 22.71 -54.01
N TYR A 9 -5.57 22.31 -53.40
CA TYR A 9 -5.55 21.46 -52.21
C TYR A 9 -5.28 20.02 -52.69
N GLY A 10 -4.06 19.52 -52.47
CA GLY A 10 -3.73 18.13 -52.77
C GLY A 10 -4.64 17.18 -52.00
N THR A 11 -5.47 16.41 -52.70
CA THR A 11 -6.28 15.34 -52.11
C THR A 11 -5.37 14.23 -51.58
N LYS A 12 -5.73 13.64 -50.43
CA LYS A 12 -5.00 12.51 -49.85
C LYS A 12 -4.95 11.37 -50.88
N ARG A 13 -3.79 10.71 -50.99
CA ARG A 13 -3.52 9.62 -51.94
C ARG A 13 -4.71 8.63 -52.01
N HIS A 14 -5.03 8.13 -53.20
CA HIS A 14 -6.19 7.27 -53.47
C HIS A 14 -5.76 5.87 -53.93
N SER A 15 -6.65 4.89 -53.73
CA SER A 15 -6.61 3.57 -54.38
C SER A 15 -7.79 3.48 -55.34
N GLY A 16 -7.58 3.81 -56.62
CA GLY A 16 -8.68 3.93 -57.59
C GLY A 16 -9.67 5.03 -57.20
N ARG A 17 -10.99 4.77 -57.30
CA ARG A 17 -12.07 5.76 -57.09
C ARG A 17 -12.28 6.17 -55.61
N TYR A 18 -11.55 5.59 -54.66
CA TYR A 18 -11.77 5.78 -53.22
C TYR A 18 -10.47 6.11 -52.46
N PRO A 19 -10.53 6.96 -51.41
CA PRO A 19 -9.41 7.15 -50.47
C PRO A 19 -8.90 5.83 -49.87
N TRP A 20 -7.59 5.73 -49.59
CA TRP A 20 -7.02 4.56 -48.89
C TRP A 20 -7.80 4.24 -47.61
N GLY A 21 -8.25 2.99 -47.47
CA GLY A 21 -9.01 2.55 -46.30
C GLY A 21 -10.48 3.00 -46.26
N SER A 22 -11.04 3.51 -47.35
CA SER A 22 -12.48 3.82 -47.45
C SER A 22 -13.25 2.72 -48.19
N GLY A 23 -14.38 2.33 -47.59
CA GLY A 23 -15.18 1.16 -47.95
C GLY A 23 -15.70 0.48 -46.69
N LYS A 24 -16.84 -0.21 -46.75
CA LYS A 24 -17.44 -0.90 -45.59
C LYS A 24 -16.53 -2.03 -45.06
N ASP A 25 -15.67 -2.58 -45.92
CA ASP A 25 -14.60 -3.55 -45.61
C ASP A 25 -13.40 -3.41 -46.59
N PRO A 26 -12.40 -2.54 -46.34
CA PRO A 26 -11.36 -2.18 -47.32
C PRO A 26 -10.28 -3.25 -47.60
N TYR A 27 -10.27 -4.39 -46.88
CA TYR A 27 -9.23 -5.42 -46.97
C TYR A 27 -9.81 -6.84 -46.96
N GLN A 28 -10.63 -7.18 -47.97
CA GLN A 28 -11.37 -8.45 -48.05
C GLN A 28 -10.51 -9.73 -48.08
N SER A 29 -9.18 -9.65 -48.29
CA SER A 29 -8.29 -10.82 -48.21
C SER A 29 -6.90 -10.47 -47.68
N ALA A 30 -6.28 -11.41 -46.95
CA ALA A 30 -4.91 -11.27 -46.46
C ALA A 30 -3.88 -11.02 -47.56
N GLN A 31 -4.09 -11.57 -48.76
CA GLN A 31 -3.23 -11.30 -49.92
C GLN A 31 -3.32 -9.83 -50.36
N GLY A 32 -4.53 -9.26 -50.44
CA GLY A 32 -4.72 -7.86 -50.81
C GLY A 32 -4.10 -6.90 -49.78
N PHE A 33 -4.30 -7.17 -48.49
CA PHE A 33 -3.68 -6.39 -47.41
C PHE A 33 -2.14 -6.41 -47.51
N LEU A 34 -1.53 -7.58 -47.70
CA LEU A 34 -0.07 -7.72 -47.76
C LEU A 34 0.52 -7.09 -49.01
N ALA A 35 -0.13 -7.24 -50.17
CA ALA A 35 0.31 -6.66 -51.43
C ALA A 35 0.33 -5.13 -51.36
N GLU A 36 -0.75 -4.53 -50.84
CA GLU A 36 -0.82 -3.08 -50.72
C GLU A 36 0.17 -2.54 -49.68
N ARG A 37 0.32 -3.25 -48.56
CA ARG A 37 1.37 -2.95 -47.58
C ARG A 37 2.75 -2.94 -48.21
N ASP A 38 3.08 -3.94 -49.02
CA ASP A 38 4.40 -4.07 -49.65
C ASP A 38 4.64 -2.99 -50.69
N LYS A 39 3.62 -2.61 -51.46
CA LYS A 39 3.66 -1.46 -52.37
C LYS A 39 3.91 -0.14 -51.65
N LEU A 40 3.25 0.10 -50.52
CA LEU A 40 3.48 1.32 -49.73
C LEU A 40 4.87 1.33 -49.06
N LYS A 41 5.38 0.15 -48.64
CA LYS A 41 6.74 0.02 -48.12
C LYS A 41 7.79 0.24 -49.21
N SER A 42 7.58 -0.25 -50.45
CA SER A 42 8.50 0.01 -51.57
C SER A 42 8.51 1.48 -51.99
N GLN A 43 7.45 2.23 -51.68
CA GLN A 43 7.38 3.69 -51.83
C GLN A 43 8.05 4.46 -50.67
N GLY A 44 8.73 3.78 -49.74
CA GLY A 44 9.47 4.39 -48.64
C GLY A 44 8.63 4.78 -47.42
N MET A 45 7.34 4.42 -47.34
CA MET A 45 6.52 4.74 -46.17
C MET A 45 6.89 3.87 -44.97
N SER A 46 7.03 4.49 -43.79
CA SER A 46 7.25 3.76 -42.54
C SER A 46 5.97 3.08 -42.07
N GLU A 47 6.07 2.08 -41.17
CA GLU A 47 4.88 1.45 -40.58
C GLU A 47 3.96 2.45 -39.87
N VAL A 48 4.53 3.53 -39.34
CA VAL A 48 3.79 4.60 -38.66
C VAL A 48 2.98 5.40 -39.67
N ASP A 49 3.57 5.70 -40.83
CA ASP A 49 2.91 6.45 -41.90
C ASP A 49 1.80 5.63 -42.56
N ILE A 50 2.04 4.33 -42.78
CA ILE A 50 1.03 3.41 -43.34
C ILE A 50 -0.15 3.26 -42.37
N ALA A 51 0.10 3.04 -41.08
CA ALA A 51 -0.96 2.92 -40.07
C ALA A 51 -1.81 4.21 -40.03
N LYS A 52 -1.16 5.37 -40.02
CA LYS A 52 -1.83 6.68 -40.04
C LYS A 52 -2.63 6.90 -41.32
N ALA A 53 -2.07 6.52 -42.48
CA ALA A 53 -2.75 6.61 -43.78
C ALA A 53 -4.00 5.73 -43.83
N TRP A 54 -3.96 4.57 -43.18
CA TRP A 54 -5.09 3.63 -43.10
C TRP A 54 -6.03 3.88 -41.93
N GLY A 55 -5.89 4.99 -41.21
CA GLY A 55 -6.80 5.38 -40.13
C GLY A 55 -6.76 4.45 -38.91
N MET A 56 -5.70 3.66 -38.74
CA MET A 56 -5.54 2.69 -37.65
C MET A 56 -4.33 3.00 -36.78
N SER A 57 -4.30 2.45 -35.57
CA SER A 57 -3.11 2.54 -34.71
C SER A 57 -1.97 1.66 -35.27
N THR A 58 -0.72 1.99 -34.93
CA THR A 58 0.44 1.15 -35.25
C THR A 58 0.35 -0.25 -34.63
N THR A 59 -0.42 -0.38 -33.55
CA THR A 59 -0.72 -1.67 -32.92
C THR A 59 -1.66 -2.51 -33.79
N GLU A 60 -2.76 -1.92 -34.24
CA GLU A 60 -3.75 -2.59 -35.10
C GLU A 60 -3.12 -2.99 -36.44
N TYR A 61 -2.34 -2.08 -37.05
CA TYR A 61 -1.57 -2.38 -38.27
C TYR A 61 -0.67 -3.61 -38.09
N ARG A 62 0.09 -3.68 -37.00
CA ARG A 62 0.98 -4.83 -36.73
C ARG A 62 0.20 -6.12 -36.48
N ALA A 63 -0.94 -6.04 -35.81
CA ALA A 63 -1.79 -7.20 -35.57
C ALA A 63 -2.39 -7.74 -36.88
N LEU A 64 -3.01 -6.88 -37.69
CA LEU A 64 -3.55 -7.23 -39.01
C LEU A 64 -2.46 -7.78 -39.93
N ASN A 65 -1.29 -7.15 -39.93
CA ASN A 65 -0.14 -7.63 -40.67
C ASN A 65 0.33 -9.02 -40.23
N SER A 66 0.32 -9.29 -38.92
CA SER A 66 0.65 -10.62 -38.39
C SER A 66 -0.38 -11.67 -38.78
N ILE A 67 -1.68 -11.33 -38.72
CA ILE A 67 -2.79 -12.20 -39.11
C ILE A 67 -2.68 -12.52 -40.61
N ALA A 68 -2.54 -11.49 -41.45
CA ALA A 68 -2.45 -11.67 -42.89
C ALA A 68 -1.20 -12.48 -43.30
N ARG A 69 -0.04 -12.25 -42.66
CA ARG A 69 1.16 -13.07 -42.87
C ARG A 69 0.96 -14.53 -42.46
N ALA A 70 0.25 -14.77 -41.36
CA ALA A 70 -0.05 -16.13 -40.89
C ALA A 70 -1.01 -16.86 -41.85
N GLU A 71 -2.03 -16.17 -42.37
CA GLU A 71 -2.95 -16.70 -43.38
C GLU A 71 -2.23 -17.05 -44.68
N LYS A 72 -1.41 -16.13 -45.20
CA LYS A 72 -0.56 -16.39 -46.38
C LYS A 72 0.34 -17.61 -46.15
N LYS A 73 1.05 -17.65 -45.01
CA LYS A 73 1.95 -18.76 -44.68
C LYS A 73 1.20 -20.11 -44.62
N ALA A 74 -0.03 -20.16 -44.11
CA ALA A 74 -0.82 -21.40 -44.09
C ALA A 74 -1.23 -21.85 -45.49
N GLY A 75 -1.62 -20.90 -46.36
CA GLY A 75 -1.84 -21.20 -47.78
C GLY A 75 -0.57 -21.73 -48.46
N ASP A 76 0.58 -21.12 -48.16
CA ASP A 76 1.88 -21.55 -48.66
C ASP A 76 2.26 -22.96 -48.15
N ILE A 77 2.03 -23.28 -46.86
CA ILE A 77 2.26 -24.63 -46.30
C ILE A 77 1.37 -25.67 -46.98
N SER A 78 0.07 -25.40 -47.13
CA SER A 78 -0.88 -26.31 -47.79
C SER A 78 -0.51 -26.54 -49.26
N ARG A 79 -0.06 -25.49 -49.95
CA ARG A 79 0.42 -25.60 -51.34
C ARG A 79 1.74 -26.38 -51.41
N ALA A 80 2.69 -26.10 -50.53
CA ALA A 80 3.97 -26.82 -50.47
C ALA A 80 3.77 -28.31 -50.15
N SER A 81 2.90 -28.63 -49.20
CA SER A 81 2.59 -30.01 -48.79
C SER A 81 1.94 -30.78 -49.93
N ARG A 82 0.91 -30.21 -50.59
CA ARG A 82 0.29 -30.83 -51.79
C ARG A 82 1.29 -31.10 -52.91
N LEU A 83 2.21 -30.17 -53.16
CA LEU A 83 3.26 -30.37 -54.16
C LEU A 83 4.27 -31.44 -53.72
N LYS A 84 4.56 -31.53 -52.42
CA LYS A 84 5.44 -32.56 -51.87
C LYS A 84 4.81 -33.95 -51.92
N ASP A 85 3.53 -34.07 -51.59
CA ASP A 85 2.73 -35.29 -51.65
C ASP A 85 2.56 -35.77 -53.10
N ALA A 86 2.54 -34.83 -54.06
CA ALA A 86 2.60 -35.11 -55.49
C ALA A 86 4.00 -35.53 -56.00
N GLY A 87 4.96 -35.81 -55.10
CA GLY A 87 6.28 -36.34 -55.43
C GLY A 87 7.33 -35.33 -55.91
N LEU A 88 7.05 -34.01 -55.87
CA LEU A 88 7.98 -33.02 -56.38
C LEU A 88 9.19 -32.81 -55.43
N PRO A 89 10.42 -32.62 -55.98
CA PRO A 89 11.59 -32.27 -55.19
C PRO A 89 11.50 -30.82 -54.67
N ASN A 90 12.12 -30.54 -53.52
CA ASN A 90 11.99 -29.24 -52.83
C ASN A 90 12.45 -28.05 -53.68
N THR A 91 13.40 -28.25 -54.59
CA THR A 91 13.90 -27.26 -55.55
C THR A 91 12.81 -26.84 -56.55
N GLU A 92 12.06 -27.80 -57.08
CA GLU A 92 10.97 -27.58 -58.03
C GLU A 92 9.73 -26.98 -57.34
N ILE A 93 9.44 -27.40 -56.11
CA ILE A 93 8.41 -26.75 -55.27
C ILE A 93 8.77 -25.27 -55.06
N GLY A 94 10.04 -24.97 -54.81
CA GLY A 94 10.54 -23.60 -54.67
C GLY A 94 10.31 -22.77 -55.93
N ARG A 95 10.65 -23.31 -57.10
CA ARG A 95 10.42 -22.67 -58.40
C ARG A 95 8.94 -22.35 -58.63
N ARG A 96 8.03 -23.30 -58.37
CA ARG A 96 6.57 -23.13 -58.56
C ARG A 96 5.92 -22.15 -57.59
N MET A 97 6.54 -21.95 -56.41
CA MET A 97 6.05 -21.05 -55.38
C MET A 97 6.76 -19.69 -55.35
N GLY A 98 7.82 -19.50 -56.15
CA GLY A 98 8.68 -18.32 -56.09
C GLY A 98 9.47 -18.21 -54.79
N LEU A 99 9.87 -19.35 -54.21
CA LEU A 99 10.59 -19.44 -52.93
C LEU A 99 11.94 -20.16 -53.11
N ASN A 100 12.93 -19.83 -52.28
CA ASN A 100 14.17 -20.60 -52.24
C ASN A 100 13.96 -21.96 -51.53
N GLU A 101 14.83 -22.92 -51.83
CA GLU A 101 14.73 -24.29 -51.30
C GLU A 101 14.72 -24.35 -49.76
N SER A 102 15.49 -23.48 -49.11
CA SER A 102 15.51 -23.36 -47.63
C SER A 102 14.15 -22.95 -47.07
N SER A 103 13.40 -22.08 -47.76
CA SER A 103 12.08 -21.62 -47.34
C SER A 103 11.04 -22.70 -47.54
N VAL A 104 11.14 -23.48 -48.63
CA VAL A 104 10.31 -24.67 -48.85
C VAL A 104 10.54 -25.70 -47.75
N ARG A 105 11.81 -25.97 -47.41
CA ARG A 105 12.17 -26.88 -46.31
C ARG A 105 11.60 -26.40 -44.96
N GLU A 106 11.56 -25.10 -44.73
CA GLU A 106 10.95 -24.49 -43.52
C GLU A 106 9.41 -24.62 -43.50
N LEU A 107 8.75 -24.53 -44.66
CA LEU A 107 7.29 -24.70 -44.78
C LEU A 107 6.87 -26.17 -44.60
N LEU A 108 7.72 -27.12 -44.98
CA LEU A 108 7.49 -28.57 -44.88
C LEU A 108 7.91 -29.18 -43.53
N LYS A 109 8.45 -28.38 -42.59
CA LYS A 109 8.79 -28.89 -41.25
C LYS A 109 7.52 -29.35 -40.51
N PRO A 110 7.60 -30.44 -39.69
CA PRO A 110 6.47 -30.96 -38.93
C PRO A 110 5.75 -29.94 -38.03
N ASN A 111 6.44 -28.86 -37.62
CA ASN A 111 5.92 -27.81 -36.73
C ASN A 111 5.70 -26.46 -37.45
N ALA A 112 5.65 -26.41 -38.78
CA ALA A 112 5.59 -25.13 -39.52
C ALA A 112 4.27 -24.35 -39.32
N SER A 113 3.17 -25.04 -38.95
CA SER A 113 1.82 -24.51 -38.71
C SER A 113 1.63 -23.83 -37.34
N TYR A 114 2.48 -24.16 -36.36
CA TYR A 114 2.28 -23.91 -34.92
C TYR A 114 1.93 -22.47 -34.52
N ARG A 115 2.39 -21.46 -35.29
CA ARG A 115 2.22 -20.04 -34.94
C ARG A 115 0.84 -19.47 -35.29
N LYS A 116 0.19 -19.96 -36.36
CA LYS A 116 -1.21 -19.63 -36.69
C LYS A 116 -2.14 -20.39 -35.74
N ASP A 117 -1.79 -21.64 -35.45
CA ASP A 117 -2.50 -22.47 -34.49
C ASP A 117 -2.51 -21.83 -33.10
N GLU A 118 -1.40 -21.21 -32.66
CA GLU A 118 -1.35 -20.50 -31.38
C GLU A 118 -2.27 -19.27 -31.31
N ILE A 119 -2.25 -18.37 -32.30
CA ILE A 119 -3.09 -17.15 -32.29
C ILE A 119 -4.56 -17.53 -32.39
N THR A 120 -4.92 -18.45 -33.28
CA THR A 120 -6.30 -18.94 -33.44
C THR A 120 -6.77 -19.63 -32.16
N ARG A 121 -5.97 -20.54 -31.58
CA ARG A 121 -6.26 -21.19 -30.30
C ARG A 121 -6.50 -20.18 -29.19
N VAL A 122 -5.62 -19.18 -29.03
CA VAL A 122 -5.77 -18.16 -27.98
C VAL A 122 -7.02 -17.31 -28.21
N LYS A 123 -7.29 -16.93 -29.46
CA LYS A 123 -8.50 -16.19 -29.85
C LYS A 123 -9.76 -17.00 -29.52
N ASP A 124 -9.79 -18.29 -29.86
CA ASP A 124 -10.94 -19.17 -29.61
C ASP A 124 -11.15 -19.38 -28.09
N ILE A 125 -10.08 -19.64 -27.32
CA ILE A 125 -10.14 -19.70 -25.86
C ILE A 125 -10.71 -18.41 -25.26
N LEU A 126 -10.23 -17.24 -25.72
CA LEU A 126 -10.73 -15.95 -25.23
C LEU A 126 -12.19 -15.71 -25.60
N ALA A 127 -12.62 -16.11 -26.81
CA ALA A 127 -14.01 -16.00 -27.23
C ALA A 127 -14.94 -16.88 -26.38
N ASP A 128 -14.53 -18.12 -26.11
CA ASP A 128 -15.28 -19.06 -25.27
C ASP A 128 -15.35 -18.58 -23.81
N GLU A 129 -14.23 -18.10 -23.28
CA GLU A 129 -14.16 -17.50 -21.94
C GLU A 129 -15.08 -16.27 -21.82
N VAL A 130 -15.11 -15.39 -22.83
CA VAL A 130 -16.06 -14.26 -22.87
C VAL A 130 -17.51 -14.75 -22.97
N LYS A 131 -17.79 -15.78 -23.76
CA LYS A 131 -19.14 -16.36 -23.87
C LYS A 131 -19.63 -16.90 -22.53
N GLN A 132 -18.78 -17.58 -21.77
CA GLN A 132 -19.13 -18.18 -20.49
C GLN A 132 -19.17 -17.17 -19.34
N LYS A 133 -18.21 -16.24 -19.28
CA LYS A 133 -17.94 -15.39 -18.09
C LYS A 133 -18.15 -13.90 -18.34
N LYS A 134 -18.52 -13.50 -19.56
CA LYS A 134 -18.64 -12.11 -20.05
C LYS A 134 -17.36 -11.30 -20.04
N PHE A 135 -16.75 -11.04 -18.89
CA PHE A 135 -15.65 -10.07 -18.76
C PHE A 135 -14.32 -10.76 -18.48
N ILE A 136 -13.42 -10.73 -19.45
CA ILE A 136 -12.16 -11.47 -19.40
C ILE A 136 -10.96 -10.54 -19.32
N GLU A 137 -10.15 -10.71 -18.29
CA GLU A 137 -8.89 -9.99 -18.15
C GLU A 137 -7.82 -10.54 -19.10
N TYR A 138 -7.10 -9.66 -19.79
CA TYR A 138 -5.95 -10.02 -20.65
C TYR A 138 -4.68 -9.20 -20.33
N GLY A 139 -4.51 -8.80 -19.06
CA GLY A 139 -3.35 -8.04 -18.60
C GLY A 139 -2.04 -8.83 -18.59
N LEU A 140 -0.93 -8.14 -18.26
CA LEU A 140 0.40 -8.75 -18.17
C LEU A 140 0.41 -9.97 -17.23
N GLY A 141 0.91 -11.10 -17.74
CA GLY A 141 0.98 -12.39 -17.06
C GLY A 141 -0.11 -13.38 -17.49
N VAL A 142 -1.20 -12.93 -18.12
CA VAL A 142 -2.25 -13.81 -18.64
C VAL A 142 -1.73 -14.71 -19.76
N GLU A 143 -0.76 -14.23 -20.54
CA GLU A 143 -0.09 -15.03 -21.57
C GLU A 143 0.58 -16.28 -21.00
N GLN A 144 0.98 -16.27 -19.72
CA GLN A 144 1.56 -17.44 -19.06
C GLN A 144 0.50 -18.49 -18.71
N ASN A 145 -0.74 -18.07 -18.44
CA ASN A 145 -1.85 -18.98 -18.17
C ASN A 145 -2.34 -19.63 -19.47
N LEU A 146 -2.38 -18.85 -20.55
CA LEU A 146 -2.76 -19.31 -21.89
C LEU A 146 -1.63 -20.01 -22.65
N GLN A 147 -0.44 -20.10 -22.05
CA GLN A 147 0.75 -20.69 -22.65
C GLN A 147 1.02 -20.13 -24.05
N CYS A 148 1.07 -18.81 -24.16
CA CYS A 148 1.31 -18.10 -25.41
C CYS A 148 2.28 -16.92 -25.23
N SER A 149 2.72 -16.33 -26.34
CA SER A 149 3.51 -15.10 -26.29
C SER A 149 2.64 -13.86 -26.01
N SER A 150 3.20 -12.82 -25.36
CA SER A 150 2.48 -11.55 -25.15
C SER A 150 2.04 -10.90 -26.48
N THR A 151 2.80 -11.13 -27.57
CA THR A 151 2.41 -10.71 -28.92
C THR A 151 1.21 -11.49 -29.43
N SER A 152 1.22 -12.83 -29.28
CA SER A 152 0.11 -13.70 -29.71
C SER A 152 -1.18 -13.36 -28.98
N LEU A 153 -1.12 -13.12 -27.66
CA LEU A 153 -2.27 -12.65 -26.86
C LEU A 153 -2.81 -11.33 -27.39
N LYS A 154 -1.94 -10.35 -27.63
CA LYS A 154 -2.33 -9.04 -28.15
C LYS A 154 -2.97 -9.15 -29.53
N THR A 155 -2.39 -9.93 -30.44
CA THR A 155 -2.93 -10.16 -31.78
C THR A 155 -4.28 -10.87 -31.74
N ALA A 156 -4.47 -11.86 -30.85
CA ALA A 156 -5.76 -12.53 -30.65
C ALA A 156 -6.85 -11.56 -30.18
N VAL A 157 -6.53 -10.66 -29.24
CA VAL A 157 -7.47 -9.62 -28.77
C VAL A 157 -7.84 -8.63 -29.89
N GLU A 158 -6.87 -8.20 -30.70
CA GLU A 158 -7.16 -7.34 -31.86
C GLU A 158 -8.02 -8.05 -32.92
N ALA A 159 -7.81 -9.36 -33.14
CA ALA A 159 -8.67 -10.15 -34.01
C ALA A 159 -10.12 -10.22 -33.50
N LEU A 160 -10.31 -10.37 -32.18
CA LEU A 160 -11.65 -10.33 -31.56
C LEU A 160 -12.28 -8.93 -31.65
N LYS A 161 -11.49 -7.86 -31.51
CA LYS A 161 -11.99 -6.48 -31.74
C LYS A 161 -12.54 -6.31 -33.17
N ALA A 162 -11.86 -6.88 -34.17
CA ALA A 162 -12.36 -6.86 -35.55
C ALA A 162 -13.68 -7.63 -35.72
N GLN A 163 -13.96 -8.60 -34.85
CA GLN A 163 -15.24 -9.33 -34.78
C GLN A 163 -16.29 -8.64 -33.90
N GLY A 164 -16.06 -7.37 -33.51
CA GLY A 164 -17.00 -6.56 -32.76
C GLY A 164 -16.85 -6.61 -31.24
N TYR A 165 -15.92 -7.40 -30.68
CA TYR A 165 -15.66 -7.39 -29.24
C TYR A 165 -15.07 -6.05 -28.80
N THR A 166 -15.26 -5.69 -27.53
CA THR A 166 -14.80 -4.41 -26.98
C THR A 166 -13.73 -4.61 -25.92
N THR A 167 -12.81 -3.63 -25.82
CA THR A 167 -11.75 -3.63 -24.81
C THR A 167 -11.82 -2.41 -23.93
N HIS A 168 -11.68 -2.60 -22.61
CA HIS A 168 -11.84 -1.53 -21.62
C HIS A 168 -10.70 -1.55 -20.59
N ASP A 169 -10.22 -0.36 -20.22
CA ASP A 169 -9.27 -0.18 -19.12
C ASP A 169 -10.04 0.06 -17.81
N VAL A 170 -10.13 -0.97 -16.97
CA VAL A 170 -10.86 -0.93 -15.70
C VAL A 170 -9.91 -0.60 -14.56
N LYS A 171 -10.15 0.54 -13.90
CA LYS A 171 -9.41 0.95 -12.70
C LYS A 171 -9.96 0.24 -11.46
N VAL A 172 -9.19 -0.69 -10.92
CA VAL A 172 -9.48 -1.43 -9.69
C VAL A 172 -8.63 -0.84 -8.57
N LYS A 173 -9.28 -0.28 -7.55
CA LYS A 173 -8.60 0.27 -6.36
C LYS A 173 -7.85 -0.85 -5.62
N GLN A 174 -6.58 -0.63 -5.30
CA GLN A 174 -5.83 -1.55 -4.46
C GLN A 174 -6.34 -1.45 -3.01
N ALA A 175 -6.62 -2.59 -2.39
CA ALA A 175 -7.08 -2.65 -1.00
C ALA A 175 -6.16 -1.85 -0.06
N ASN A 176 -6.73 -0.98 0.78
CA ASN A 176 -6.00 -0.07 1.68
C ASN A 176 -5.02 0.91 1.01
N SER A 177 -5.24 1.25 -0.26
CA SER A 177 -4.43 2.23 -0.97
C SER A 177 -5.30 3.22 -1.74
N ASP A 178 -4.75 4.41 -1.99
CA ASP A 178 -5.32 5.36 -2.94
C ASP A 178 -4.87 5.07 -4.39
N ASN A 179 -4.00 4.06 -4.57
CA ASN A 179 -3.53 3.60 -5.87
C ASN A 179 -4.55 2.68 -6.56
N TYR A 180 -4.48 2.66 -7.89
CA TYR A 180 -5.31 1.82 -8.74
C TYR A 180 -4.43 0.90 -9.58
N THR A 181 -4.87 -0.34 -9.73
CA THR A 181 -4.39 -1.25 -10.76
C THR A 181 -5.30 -1.13 -11.98
N ILE A 182 -4.72 -1.01 -13.18
CA ILE A 182 -5.49 -0.99 -14.43
C ILE A 182 -5.58 -2.42 -14.94
N LEU A 183 -6.79 -2.94 -15.07
CA LEU A 183 -7.09 -4.21 -15.72
C LEU A 183 -7.50 -3.94 -17.16
N LYS A 184 -6.91 -4.69 -18.09
CA LYS A 184 -7.36 -4.72 -19.47
C LYS A 184 -8.42 -5.81 -19.60
N VAL A 185 -9.64 -5.42 -19.97
CA VAL A 185 -10.80 -6.31 -20.00
C VAL A 185 -11.34 -6.42 -21.42
N LEU A 186 -11.49 -7.65 -21.90
CA LEU A 186 -12.19 -8.02 -23.12
C LEU A 186 -13.64 -8.33 -22.77
N ALA A 187 -14.58 -7.79 -23.54
CA ALA A 187 -16.01 -7.90 -23.30
C ALA A 187 -16.79 -8.14 -24.61
N PRO A 188 -18.04 -8.65 -24.53
CA PRO A 188 -18.88 -8.88 -25.70
C PRO A 188 -19.13 -7.60 -26.51
N PRO A 189 -19.53 -7.73 -27.79
CA PRO A 189 -19.96 -6.59 -28.60
C PRO A 189 -21.04 -5.74 -27.92
N GLY A 190 -20.95 -4.42 -28.09
CA GLY A 190 -21.92 -3.46 -27.52
C GLY A 190 -21.76 -3.15 -26.03
N THR A 191 -20.85 -3.81 -25.31
CA THR A 191 -20.63 -3.56 -23.86
C THR A 191 -20.13 -2.14 -23.61
N LYS A 192 -20.83 -1.39 -22.75
CA LYS A 192 -20.43 -0.05 -22.31
C LYS A 192 -19.55 -0.13 -21.06
N ALA A 193 -18.73 0.88 -20.85
CA ALA A 193 -17.88 0.97 -19.64
C ALA A 193 -18.69 0.95 -18.33
N ALA A 194 -19.94 1.43 -18.36
CA ALA A 194 -20.87 1.40 -17.23
C ALA A 194 -21.28 -0.03 -16.84
N ASP A 195 -21.48 -0.91 -17.82
CA ASP A 195 -21.90 -2.30 -17.59
C ASP A 195 -20.80 -3.07 -16.84
N ILE A 196 -19.55 -2.87 -17.27
CA ILE A 196 -18.37 -3.45 -16.61
C ILE A 196 -18.19 -2.84 -15.23
N HIS A 197 -18.45 -1.54 -15.06
CA HIS A 197 -18.35 -0.88 -13.76
C HIS A 197 -19.34 -1.46 -12.73
N ALA A 198 -20.57 -1.73 -13.14
CA ALA A 198 -21.60 -2.31 -12.29
C ALA A 198 -21.31 -3.76 -11.88
N GLN A 199 -20.45 -4.47 -12.63
CA GLN A 199 -20.19 -5.90 -12.46
C GLN A 199 -18.68 -6.20 -12.40
N ARG A 200 -17.90 -5.31 -11.77
CA ARG A 200 -16.43 -5.42 -11.69
C ARG A 200 -15.97 -6.72 -11.03
N ASP A 201 -16.65 -7.15 -9.98
CA ASP A 201 -16.39 -8.39 -9.26
C ASP A 201 -16.61 -9.64 -10.12
N LYS A 202 -17.30 -9.52 -11.26
CA LYS A 202 -17.50 -10.60 -12.25
C LYS A 202 -16.40 -10.70 -13.30
N ILE A 203 -15.41 -9.79 -13.30
CA ILE A 203 -14.24 -9.94 -14.18
C ILE A 203 -13.48 -11.22 -13.78
N ARG A 204 -13.14 -12.04 -14.77
CA ARG A 204 -12.43 -13.31 -14.59
C ARG A 204 -11.13 -13.31 -15.36
N THR A 205 -10.15 -14.02 -14.82
CA THR A 205 -8.83 -14.18 -15.45
C THR A 205 -8.70 -15.59 -16.01
N PRO A 206 -8.35 -15.77 -17.29
CA PRO A 206 -8.21 -17.10 -17.88
C PRO A 206 -7.21 -17.96 -17.09
N GLY A 207 -7.57 -19.24 -16.89
CA GLY A 207 -6.75 -20.19 -16.13
C GLY A 207 -6.71 -19.97 -14.61
N VAL A 208 -7.47 -19.02 -14.07
CA VAL A 208 -7.63 -18.83 -12.61
C VAL A 208 -8.96 -19.41 -12.16
N VAL A 209 -8.92 -20.44 -11.34
CA VAL A 209 -10.12 -21.08 -10.77
C VAL A 209 -10.58 -20.29 -9.54
N ILE A 210 -11.88 -20.01 -9.48
CA ILE A 210 -12.52 -19.31 -8.36
C ILE A 210 -13.69 -20.16 -7.88
N ASP A 211 -13.61 -20.64 -6.63
CA ASP A 211 -14.78 -21.16 -5.93
C ASP A 211 -15.64 -19.99 -5.44
N GLU A 212 -16.71 -19.68 -6.17
CA GLU A 212 -17.59 -18.56 -5.87
C GLU A 212 -18.34 -18.70 -4.53
N LYS A 213 -18.59 -19.94 -4.07
CA LYS A 213 -19.31 -20.21 -2.81
C LYS A 213 -18.37 -20.04 -1.61
N GLY A 214 -17.13 -20.49 -1.73
CA GLY A 214 -16.12 -20.37 -0.69
C GLY A 214 -15.50 -18.98 -0.61
N LEU A 215 -15.14 -18.33 -1.74
CA LEU A 215 -14.27 -17.13 -1.76
C LEU A 215 -14.91 -15.83 -1.22
N LEU A 216 -16.24 -15.71 -1.21
CA LEU A 216 -16.95 -14.48 -0.81
C LEU A 216 -17.10 -14.29 0.71
N SER A 217 -16.07 -14.63 1.49
CA SER A 217 -16.03 -14.43 2.94
C SER A 217 -14.70 -13.80 3.35
N THR A 218 -14.67 -13.14 4.50
CA THR A 218 -13.41 -12.71 5.12
C THR A 218 -12.54 -13.87 5.59
N GLY A 219 -13.08 -15.11 5.60
CA GLY A 219 -12.42 -16.32 6.08
C GLY A 219 -12.43 -16.44 7.61
N LEU A 220 -13.12 -15.54 8.31
CA LEU A 220 -13.40 -15.63 9.73
C LEU A 220 -14.61 -16.54 9.97
N ARG A 221 -14.55 -17.33 11.04
CA ARG A 221 -15.68 -18.09 11.57
C ARG A 221 -16.35 -17.26 12.67
N THR A 222 -17.62 -17.53 12.95
CA THR A 222 -18.30 -16.95 14.12
C THR A 222 -17.48 -17.23 15.39
N PRO A 223 -17.17 -16.21 16.20
CA PRO A 223 -16.35 -16.40 17.39
C PRO A 223 -17.00 -17.35 18.40
N ARG A 224 -16.21 -18.28 18.94
CA ARG A 224 -16.63 -19.13 20.06
C ARG A 224 -16.85 -18.27 21.30
N ALA A 225 -18.06 -18.31 21.85
CA ALA A 225 -18.39 -17.62 23.10
C ALA A 225 -17.91 -18.42 24.32
N ILE A 226 -17.44 -17.71 25.34
CA ILE A 226 -17.28 -18.26 26.69
C ILE A 226 -18.47 -17.85 27.54
N SER A 227 -18.79 -18.65 28.55
CA SER A 227 -19.78 -18.27 29.54
C SER A 227 -19.27 -17.13 30.42
N SER A 228 -20.09 -16.10 30.64
CA SER A 228 -19.84 -15.05 31.63
C SER A 228 -19.59 -15.59 33.04
N LYS A 229 -20.11 -16.77 33.38
CA LYS A 229 -19.83 -17.46 34.66
C LYS A 229 -18.35 -17.77 34.85
N LYS A 230 -17.58 -17.95 33.77
CA LYS A 230 -16.12 -18.19 33.82
C LYS A 230 -15.30 -16.90 33.95
N VAL A 231 -15.93 -15.73 33.87
CA VAL A 231 -15.29 -14.42 33.95
C VAL A 231 -15.49 -13.83 35.35
N ALA A 232 -14.42 -13.26 35.90
CA ALA A 232 -14.44 -12.41 37.07
C ALA A 232 -14.04 -10.99 36.66
N ILE A 233 -14.68 -9.98 37.25
CA ILE A 233 -14.31 -8.58 37.07
C ILE A 233 -13.60 -8.10 38.32
N LYS A 234 -12.44 -7.46 38.14
CA LYS A 234 -11.73 -6.73 39.20
C LYS A 234 -11.96 -5.24 38.98
N TYR A 235 -12.78 -4.63 39.83
CA TYR A 235 -13.18 -3.23 39.73
C TYR A 235 -12.13 -2.29 40.32
N ALA A 236 -12.31 -0.98 40.13
CA ALA A 236 -11.38 0.04 40.61
C ALA A 236 -11.11 -0.09 42.11
N GLU A 237 -12.16 -0.27 42.91
CA GLU A 237 -12.13 -0.42 44.37
C GLU A 237 -11.40 -1.68 44.82
N ASP A 238 -11.33 -2.72 43.96
CA ASP A 238 -10.62 -3.97 44.22
C ASP A 238 -9.17 -3.94 43.67
N GLY A 239 -8.71 -2.79 43.16
CA GLY A 239 -7.37 -2.63 42.54
C GLY A 239 -7.30 -2.95 41.05
N GLY A 240 -8.43 -2.90 40.33
CA GLY A 240 -8.51 -3.12 38.88
C GLY A 240 -7.88 -2.01 38.04
N THR A 241 -7.79 -0.78 38.57
CA THR A 241 -7.23 0.39 37.88
C THR A 241 -5.76 0.22 37.51
N ASP A 242 -4.98 -0.46 38.36
CA ASP A 242 -3.54 -0.68 38.17
C ASP A 242 -3.23 -1.50 36.91
N MET A 243 -4.20 -2.28 36.43
CA MET A 243 -4.06 -3.15 35.28
C MET A 243 -5.23 -2.95 34.31
N ASP A 244 -5.81 -1.74 34.24
CA ASP A 244 -6.99 -1.46 33.40
C ASP A 244 -6.77 -1.92 31.95
N GLY A 245 -7.69 -2.76 31.46
CA GLY A 245 -7.60 -3.37 30.13
C GLY A 245 -6.83 -4.68 30.04
N VAL A 246 -6.23 -5.17 31.13
CA VAL A 246 -5.59 -6.49 31.17
C VAL A 246 -6.61 -7.60 31.44
N ILE A 247 -6.50 -8.67 30.64
CA ILE A 247 -7.25 -9.92 30.75
C ILE A 247 -6.28 -10.98 31.29
N LEU A 248 -6.45 -11.41 32.53
CA LEU A 248 -5.67 -12.50 33.10
C LEU A 248 -6.32 -13.84 32.73
N LEU A 249 -5.54 -14.76 32.19
CA LEU A 249 -5.97 -16.07 31.71
C LEU A 249 -5.39 -17.18 32.57
N ARG A 250 -6.22 -18.19 32.87
CA ARG A 250 -5.79 -19.38 33.59
C ARG A 250 -4.90 -20.26 32.69
N ARG A 251 -3.77 -20.70 33.22
CA ARG A 251 -2.89 -21.68 32.53
C ARG A 251 -3.59 -23.04 32.39
N GLY A 252 -3.26 -23.78 31.32
CA GLY A 252 -3.80 -25.12 31.07
C GLY A 252 -5.18 -25.17 30.40
N VAL A 253 -5.93 -24.06 30.33
CA VAL A 253 -7.22 -23.98 29.63
C VAL A 253 -6.98 -23.87 28.11
N LYS A 254 -7.12 -24.99 27.38
CA LYS A 254 -6.76 -25.07 25.94
C LYS A 254 -7.50 -24.07 25.06
N GLU A 255 -8.79 -23.84 25.31
CA GLU A 255 -9.60 -22.88 24.54
C GLU A 255 -9.14 -21.42 24.72
N LEU A 256 -8.43 -21.11 25.83
CA LEU A 256 -7.84 -19.81 26.19
C LEU A 256 -6.32 -19.80 26.08
N SER A 257 -5.71 -20.78 25.41
CA SER A 257 -4.26 -20.86 25.30
C SER A 257 -3.70 -19.80 24.35
N LEU A 258 -2.72 -19.02 24.81
CA LEU A 258 -1.90 -18.13 23.99
C LEU A 258 -0.89 -18.91 23.11
N GLY A 259 -0.71 -20.21 23.37
CA GLY A 259 0.28 -21.05 22.71
C GLY A 259 1.66 -20.79 23.28
N GLY A 260 2.64 -20.49 22.42
CA GLY A 260 4.00 -20.13 22.85
C GLY A 260 4.17 -18.67 23.27
N SER A 261 3.11 -17.86 23.24
CA SER A 261 3.15 -16.45 23.66
C SER A 261 2.80 -16.29 25.14
N ASN A 262 3.44 -15.34 25.81
CA ASN A 262 3.16 -14.93 27.18
C ASN A 262 2.05 -13.87 27.26
N TYR A 263 1.92 -13.06 26.21
CA TYR A 263 0.88 -12.05 26.08
C TYR A 263 0.38 -11.89 24.64
N ALA A 264 -0.86 -11.40 24.51
CA ALA A 264 -1.43 -11.04 23.21
C ALA A 264 -2.56 -10.03 23.38
N GLN A 265 -2.73 -9.12 22.41
CA GLN A 265 -3.92 -8.29 22.35
C GLN A 265 -5.07 -9.11 21.76
N VAL A 266 -6.15 -9.31 22.51
CA VAL A 266 -7.22 -10.25 22.12
C VAL A 266 -8.61 -9.63 22.15
N ARG A 267 -9.54 -10.33 21.49
CA ARG A 267 -10.99 -10.19 21.64
C ARG A 267 -11.57 -11.54 22.03
N ILE A 268 -12.44 -11.57 23.04
CA ILE A 268 -13.05 -12.82 23.53
C ILE A 268 -14.56 -12.60 23.61
N SER A 269 -15.31 -13.42 22.87
CA SER A 269 -16.78 -13.39 22.89
C SER A 269 -17.30 -13.93 24.22
N VAL A 270 -18.25 -13.25 24.84
CA VAL A 270 -18.89 -13.62 26.11
C VAL A 270 -20.40 -13.69 25.90
N ASP A 271 -20.98 -14.86 26.18
CA ASP A 271 -22.41 -15.18 26.03
C ASP A 271 -23.01 -14.84 24.64
N GLY A 272 -22.18 -14.65 23.62
CA GLY A 272 -22.62 -14.28 22.27
C GLY A 272 -23.17 -12.85 22.14
N THR A 273 -23.19 -12.05 23.21
CA THR A 273 -23.76 -10.69 23.21
C THR A 273 -22.71 -9.60 23.42
N HIS A 274 -21.64 -9.91 24.15
CA HIS A 274 -20.58 -8.97 24.49
C HIS A 274 -19.20 -9.56 24.24
N TYR A 275 -18.16 -8.75 24.39
CA TYR A 275 -16.79 -9.20 24.28
C TYR A 275 -15.81 -8.45 25.16
N LEU A 276 -14.77 -9.17 25.60
CA LEU A 276 -13.59 -8.60 26.26
C LEU A 276 -12.66 -7.99 25.20
N LYS A 277 -12.18 -6.77 25.48
CA LYS A 277 -11.14 -6.08 24.71
C LYS A 277 -9.99 -5.79 25.66
N GLY A 278 -8.83 -6.34 25.39
CA GLY A 278 -7.69 -6.12 26.28
C GLY A 278 -6.41 -6.86 25.89
N MET A 279 -5.41 -6.70 26.75
CA MET A 279 -4.15 -7.43 26.71
C MET A 279 -4.28 -8.70 27.55
N ALA A 280 -4.24 -9.87 26.91
CA ALA A 280 -4.25 -11.15 27.59
C ALA A 280 -2.86 -11.51 28.11
N MET A 281 -2.79 -11.97 29.36
CA MET A 281 -1.58 -12.44 30.04
C MET A 281 -1.93 -13.63 30.93
N TYR A 282 -0.99 -14.54 31.18
CA TYR A 282 -1.24 -15.62 32.13
C TYR A 282 -1.17 -15.15 33.59
N SER A 283 -2.02 -15.70 34.44
CA SER A 283 -1.95 -15.55 35.90
C SER A 283 -2.27 -16.88 36.58
N ASP A 284 -1.55 -17.15 37.67
CA ASP A 284 -1.83 -18.28 38.56
C ASP A 284 -2.85 -17.88 39.65
N ASP A 285 -2.97 -16.57 39.91
CA ASP A 285 -3.90 -15.98 40.88
C ASP A 285 -5.28 -15.71 40.23
N ILE A 286 -6.02 -16.77 39.91
CA ILE A 286 -7.40 -16.67 39.39
C ILE A 286 -8.37 -17.41 40.32
N PRO A 287 -9.49 -16.79 40.75
CA PRO A 287 -10.46 -17.40 41.66
C PRO A 287 -10.96 -18.78 41.20
N LYS A 288 -11.21 -19.70 42.14
CA LYS A 288 -11.77 -21.02 41.83
C LYS A 288 -13.07 -20.88 41.03
N GLY A 289 -13.27 -21.75 40.04
CA GLY A 289 -14.43 -21.70 39.13
C GLY A 289 -14.38 -20.63 38.04
N LYS A 290 -13.34 -19.78 38.01
CA LYS A 290 -13.12 -18.76 36.97
C LYS A 290 -11.93 -19.15 36.11
N ASP A 291 -11.98 -18.79 34.83
CA ASP A 291 -10.88 -18.99 33.87
C ASP A 291 -10.26 -17.65 33.44
N ILE A 292 -10.98 -16.54 33.66
CA ILE A 292 -10.59 -15.20 33.23
C ILE A 292 -10.84 -14.18 34.34
N VAL A 293 -9.88 -13.29 34.57
CA VAL A 293 -10.08 -12.05 35.35
C VAL A 293 -9.88 -10.85 34.43
N PHE A 294 -10.87 -9.97 34.34
CA PHE A 294 -10.75 -8.72 33.61
C PHE A 294 -10.61 -7.54 34.56
N ASN A 295 -9.53 -6.78 34.39
CA ASN A 295 -9.20 -5.63 35.23
C ASN A 295 -9.78 -4.36 34.61
N THR A 296 -10.49 -3.56 35.40
CA THR A 296 -11.11 -2.32 34.93
C THR A 296 -11.02 -1.18 35.93
N ASN A 297 -10.89 0.06 35.43
CA ASN A 297 -11.01 1.29 36.20
C ASN A 297 -12.47 1.72 36.51
N LYS A 298 -13.46 0.89 36.17
CA LYS A 298 -14.87 1.14 36.46
C LYS A 298 -15.17 0.88 37.93
N LYS A 299 -16.12 1.65 38.48
CA LYS A 299 -16.60 1.47 39.84
C LYS A 299 -17.38 0.15 40.00
N LYS A 300 -17.28 -0.43 41.19
CA LYS A 300 -18.07 -1.57 41.62
C LYS A 300 -19.56 -1.29 41.46
N GLY A 301 -20.31 -2.32 41.05
CA GLY A 301 -21.73 -2.19 40.68
C GLY A 301 -21.96 -1.89 39.19
N THR A 302 -20.94 -1.50 38.42
CA THR A 302 -21.09 -1.42 36.96
C THR A 302 -21.33 -2.83 36.38
N PRO A 303 -22.43 -3.08 35.65
CA PRO A 303 -22.77 -4.43 35.23
C PRO A 303 -21.77 -4.94 34.18
N MET A 304 -21.50 -6.25 34.26
CA MET A 304 -20.58 -6.91 33.35
C MET A 304 -21.07 -6.84 31.89
N LEU A 305 -22.36 -7.08 31.68
CA LEU A 305 -23.06 -7.05 30.39
C LEU A 305 -24.15 -5.97 30.46
N GLY A 306 -24.34 -5.16 29.42
CA GLY A 306 -25.28 -4.05 29.45
C GLY A 306 -25.19 -3.14 28.23
N SER A 307 -25.87 -1.98 28.27
CA SER A 307 -25.80 -1.01 27.18
C SER A 307 -24.40 -0.42 27.04
N LYS A 308 -24.02 0.00 25.82
CA LYS A 308 -22.66 0.43 25.44
C LYS A 308 -21.98 1.39 26.43
N ASP A 309 -22.76 2.30 27.02
CA ASP A 309 -22.27 3.35 27.91
C ASP A 309 -22.34 2.97 29.40
N HIS A 310 -22.99 1.84 29.72
CA HIS A 310 -23.20 1.34 31.08
C HIS A 310 -22.89 -0.16 31.20
N THR A 311 -21.68 -0.56 30.82
CA THR A 311 -21.23 -1.96 30.91
C THR A 311 -19.72 -2.08 30.97
N VAL A 312 -19.19 -3.13 31.61
CA VAL A 312 -17.74 -3.43 31.62
C VAL A 312 -17.28 -3.97 30.26
N LEU A 313 -17.97 -4.95 29.68
CA LEU A 313 -17.61 -5.55 28.39
C LEU A 313 -18.17 -4.75 27.22
N LYS A 314 -17.59 -4.89 26.02
CA LYS A 314 -18.12 -4.19 24.84
C LYS A 314 -19.27 -4.98 24.23
N PRO A 315 -20.41 -4.35 23.87
CA PRO A 315 -21.46 -5.03 23.13
C PRO A 315 -20.95 -5.41 21.75
N MET A 316 -21.39 -6.57 21.26
CA MET A 316 -21.09 -7.01 19.90
C MET A 316 -21.73 -6.08 18.86
N LYS A 317 -21.10 -6.01 17.69
CA LYS A 317 -21.65 -5.34 16.52
C LYS A 317 -22.53 -6.29 15.72
N ASP A 318 -23.40 -5.70 14.92
CA ASP A 318 -24.21 -6.40 13.93
C ASP A 318 -23.37 -6.83 12.71
N ASP A 319 -22.46 -7.78 12.95
CA ASP A 319 -21.69 -8.51 11.92
C ASP A 319 -21.38 -9.92 12.47
N PRO A 320 -22.15 -10.95 12.05
CA PRO A 320 -21.99 -12.31 12.58
C PRO A 320 -20.60 -12.95 12.36
N GLU A 321 -19.86 -12.50 11.33
CA GLU A 321 -18.51 -13.02 11.05
C GLU A 321 -17.42 -12.26 11.81
N ASN A 322 -17.61 -10.96 12.06
CA ASN A 322 -16.66 -10.12 12.79
C ASN A 322 -17.36 -9.15 13.75
N PRO A 323 -17.98 -9.67 14.82
CA PRO A 323 -18.75 -8.85 15.75
C PRO A 323 -17.85 -7.90 16.57
N PHE A 324 -16.52 -8.05 16.50
CA PHE A 324 -15.54 -7.20 17.17
C PHE A 324 -15.19 -5.92 16.40
N GLY A 325 -15.44 -5.87 15.08
CA GLY A 325 -14.99 -4.77 14.21
C GLY A 325 -13.47 -4.58 14.19
N ALA A 326 -12.71 -5.67 14.33
CA ALA A 326 -11.24 -5.67 14.37
C ALA A 326 -10.66 -6.69 13.38
N VAL A 327 -9.45 -6.44 12.89
CA VAL A 327 -8.71 -7.48 12.16
C VAL A 327 -8.19 -8.47 13.20
N VAL A 328 -8.68 -9.70 13.15
CA VAL A 328 -8.34 -10.76 14.10
C VAL A 328 -7.80 -11.99 13.39
N LYS A 329 -6.94 -12.72 14.09
CA LYS A 329 -6.45 -14.04 13.73
C LYS A 329 -7.10 -15.06 14.66
N GLN A 330 -7.83 -15.98 14.08
CA GLN A 330 -8.42 -17.12 14.78
C GLN A 330 -7.46 -18.30 14.79
N LYS A 331 -7.35 -18.98 15.92
CA LYS A 331 -6.56 -20.21 16.10
C LYS A 331 -7.51 -21.40 16.30
N LEU A 332 -7.13 -22.55 15.75
CA LEU A 332 -7.77 -23.83 16.06
C LEU A 332 -6.89 -24.59 17.06
N PHE A 333 -7.51 -25.31 18.00
CA PHE A 333 -6.83 -26.25 18.88
C PHE A 333 -7.46 -27.64 18.73
N LYS A 334 -6.69 -28.69 19.03
CA LYS A 334 -7.21 -30.05 19.10
C LYS A 334 -7.82 -30.24 20.48
N ASP A 335 -9.12 -30.51 20.55
CA ASP A 335 -9.79 -30.81 21.80
C ASP A 335 -9.25 -32.16 22.34
N PRO A 336 -8.76 -32.21 23.59
CA PRO A 336 -8.16 -33.42 24.14
C PRO A 336 -9.19 -34.51 24.45
N LYS A 337 -10.46 -34.16 24.65
CA LYS A 337 -11.54 -35.11 24.94
C LYS A 337 -12.12 -35.69 23.65
N THR A 338 -12.36 -34.84 22.63
CA THR A 338 -13.03 -35.27 21.38
C THR A 338 -12.07 -35.54 20.24
N GLY A 339 -10.82 -35.09 20.33
CA GLY A 339 -9.82 -35.16 19.27
C GLY A 339 -10.09 -34.21 18.09
N LYS A 340 -11.22 -33.48 18.07
CA LYS A 340 -11.64 -32.60 16.97
C LYS A 340 -10.91 -31.26 17.03
N LYS A 341 -10.75 -30.62 15.87
CA LYS A 341 -10.21 -29.25 15.78
C LYS A 341 -11.31 -28.25 16.08
N GLU A 342 -11.19 -27.54 17.19
CA GLU A 342 -12.14 -26.52 17.64
C GLU A 342 -11.54 -25.11 17.59
N LEU A 343 -12.41 -24.11 17.47
CA LEU A 343 -12.01 -22.70 17.49
C LEU A 343 -11.63 -22.29 18.91
N SER A 344 -10.47 -21.67 19.08
CA SER A 344 -10.11 -20.99 20.33
C SER A 344 -11.05 -19.81 20.58
N ALA A 345 -11.36 -19.55 21.85
CA ALA A 345 -12.11 -18.36 22.24
C ALA A 345 -11.29 -17.05 22.05
N LEU A 346 -9.95 -17.15 21.93
CA LEU A 346 -9.08 -16.01 21.70
C LEU A 346 -9.05 -15.61 20.23
N ASN A 347 -9.54 -14.41 19.94
CA ASN A 347 -9.42 -13.76 18.64
C ASN A 347 -8.27 -12.74 18.71
N ILE A 348 -7.13 -13.10 18.14
CA ILE A 348 -5.86 -12.38 18.35
C ILE A 348 -5.76 -11.20 17.39
N VAL A 349 -5.62 -10.00 17.93
CA VAL A 349 -5.33 -8.78 17.15
C VAL A 349 -3.82 -8.70 16.89
N ASN A 350 -3.03 -8.76 17.97
CA ASN A 350 -1.57 -8.77 17.94
C ASN A 350 -1.07 -9.84 18.92
N GLU A 351 0.04 -10.50 18.62
CA GLU A 351 0.68 -11.53 19.46
C GLU A 351 2.15 -11.16 19.66
N GLU A 352 2.73 -11.64 20.77
CA GLU A 352 4.16 -11.50 21.07
C GLU A 352 5.05 -11.72 19.84
N GLY A 353 6.08 -10.90 19.70
CA GLY A 353 6.99 -10.82 18.56
C GLY A 353 6.55 -9.90 17.42
N LYS A 354 5.29 -9.42 17.40
CA LYS A 354 4.80 -8.53 16.34
C LYS A 354 5.12 -7.06 16.53
N TRP A 355 5.27 -6.57 17.76
CA TRP A 355 5.47 -5.14 18.01
C TRP A 355 6.87 -4.67 17.59
N ASP A 356 7.87 -5.55 17.61
CA ASP A 356 9.25 -5.23 17.17
C ASP A 356 9.35 -4.94 15.66
N SER A 357 8.40 -5.45 14.88
CA SER A 357 8.32 -5.21 13.43
C SER A 357 7.75 -3.84 13.06
N TRP A 358 7.30 -3.05 14.03
CA TRP A 358 6.69 -1.75 13.79
C TRP A 358 7.74 -0.71 13.40
N SER A 359 7.31 0.32 12.66
CA SER A 359 8.24 1.35 12.18
C SER A 359 8.90 2.07 13.35
N GLN A 360 10.23 2.01 13.40
CA GLN A 360 11.04 2.72 14.38
C GLN A 360 11.39 4.16 13.91
N SER A 361 10.87 4.64 12.78
CA SER A 361 11.17 6.00 12.31
C SER A 361 10.82 7.07 13.35
N LEU A 362 11.74 7.99 13.65
CA LEU A 362 11.46 9.10 14.55
C LEU A 362 10.46 10.07 13.91
N ALA A 363 9.35 10.33 14.58
CA ALA A 363 8.43 11.36 14.12
C ALA A 363 9.07 12.75 14.22
N SER A 364 8.86 13.59 13.20
CA SER A 364 9.35 14.97 13.19
C SER A 364 8.84 15.78 14.38
N GLN A 365 7.59 15.56 14.80
CA GLN A 365 7.00 16.17 16.01
C GLN A 365 7.68 15.77 17.32
N PHE A 366 8.38 14.64 17.38
CA PHE A 366 9.20 14.28 18.54
C PHE A 366 10.57 14.92 18.43
N LEU A 367 11.27 14.67 17.34
CA LEU A 367 12.65 15.11 17.19
C LEU A 367 12.76 16.65 17.18
N SER A 368 11.75 17.37 16.69
CA SER A 368 11.71 18.85 16.73
C SER A 368 11.60 19.43 18.14
N LYS A 369 11.20 18.62 19.14
CA LYS A 369 11.12 19.04 20.55
C LYS A 369 12.38 18.68 21.35
N GLN A 370 13.32 17.99 20.70
CA GLN A 370 14.61 17.61 21.30
C GLN A 370 15.68 18.68 21.01
N SER A 371 16.93 18.44 21.43
CA SER A 371 18.02 19.39 21.21
C SER A 371 18.32 19.58 19.69
N PRO A 372 18.68 20.80 19.26
CA PRO A 372 19.10 21.06 17.87
C PRO A 372 20.26 20.14 17.42
N LYS A 373 21.20 19.84 18.32
CA LYS A 373 22.32 18.92 18.06
C LYS A 373 21.85 17.49 17.75
N LEU A 374 20.87 16.97 18.49
CA LEU A 374 20.29 15.65 18.23
C LEU A 374 19.56 15.64 16.88
N ALA A 375 18.71 16.64 16.63
CA ALA A 375 17.96 16.76 15.39
C ALA A 375 18.90 16.84 14.16
N LYS A 376 19.89 17.74 14.19
CA LYS A 376 20.89 17.89 13.13
C LYS A 376 21.60 16.57 12.84
N ARG A 377 22.02 15.82 13.87
CA ARG A 377 22.69 14.53 13.69
C ARG A 377 21.80 13.49 13.02
N GLN A 378 20.56 13.30 13.49
CA GLN A 378 19.69 12.26 12.92
C GLN A 378 19.22 12.58 11.50
N LEU A 379 19.04 13.86 11.18
CA LEU A 379 18.71 14.32 9.84
C LEU A 379 19.93 14.23 8.90
N GLN A 380 21.14 14.55 9.40
CA GLN A 380 22.38 14.36 8.65
C GLN A 380 22.60 12.88 8.32
N ALA A 381 22.39 11.98 9.27
CA ALA A 381 22.62 10.56 9.07
C ALA A 381 21.72 9.94 7.97
N VAL A 382 20.53 10.50 7.74
CA VAL A 382 19.69 10.12 6.58
C VAL A 382 20.33 10.58 5.28
N ARG A 383 20.86 11.81 5.22
CA ARG A 383 21.53 12.35 4.02
C ARG A 383 22.81 11.59 3.71
N ASP A 384 23.59 11.25 4.72
CA ASP A 384 24.83 10.47 4.57
C ASP A 384 24.53 9.07 4.02
N GLU A 385 23.48 8.42 4.54
CA GLU A 385 23.04 7.13 4.03
C GLU A 385 22.58 7.21 2.57
N LYS A 386 21.86 8.26 2.19
CA LYS A 386 21.45 8.48 0.79
C LYS A 386 22.63 8.80 -0.12
N ARG A 387 23.66 9.50 0.37
CA ARG A 387 24.90 9.74 -0.37
C ARG A 387 25.67 8.44 -0.57
N LYS A 388 25.82 7.62 0.46
CA LYS A 388 26.46 6.30 0.34
C LYS A 388 25.71 5.41 -0.67
N GLN A 389 24.37 5.39 -0.62
CA GLN A 389 23.56 4.67 -1.61
C GLN A 389 23.79 5.20 -3.04
N LEU A 390 23.92 6.52 -3.20
CA LEU A 390 24.24 7.11 -4.50
C LEU A 390 25.61 6.63 -5.00
N ASP A 391 26.64 6.68 -4.16
CA ASP A 391 28.00 6.26 -4.52
C ASP A 391 28.05 4.77 -4.91
N GLU A 392 27.37 3.91 -4.13
CA GLU A 392 27.21 2.49 -4.43
C GLU A 392 26.51 2.27 -5.78
N ILE A 393 25.43 3.01 -6.07
CA ILE A 393 24.70 2.91 -7.33
C ILE A 393 25.54 3.43 -8.50
N MET A 394 26.34 4.48 -8.31
CA MET A 394 27.20 5.04 -9.35
C MET A 394 28.32 4.07 -9.74
N GLY A 395 28.76 3.22 -8.82
CA GLY A 395 29.70 2.12 -9.08
C GLY A 395 29.14 0.99 -9.95
N LEU A 396 27.83 0.96 -10.23
CA LEU A 396 27.23 -0.07 -11.08
C LEU A 396 27.62 0.13 -12.56
N THR A 397 28.06 -0.97 -13.17
CA THR A 397 28.48 -1.02 -14.58
C THR A 397 27.31 -1.10 -15.55
N ASN A 398 26.20 -1.76 -15.17
CA ASN A 398 25.03 -1.88 -16.04
C ASN A 398 24.19 -0.58 -16.03
N PRO A 399 24.06 0.14 -17.17
CA PRO A 399 23.42 1.45 -17.22
C PRO A 399 21.90 1.40 -16.98
N VAL A 400 21.23 0.29 -17.30
CA VAL A 400 19.79 0.13 -17.11
C VAL A 400 19.45 -0.07 -15.64
N ILE A 401 20.20 -0.94 -14.95
CA ILE A 401 20.07 -1.14 -13.49
C ILE A 401 20.41 0.14 -12.76
N ARG A 402 21.54 0.77 -13.10
CA ARG A 402 21.95 2.05 -12.50
C ARG A 402 20.86 3.09 -12.64
N LYS A 403 20.31 3.29 -13.85
CA LYS A 403 19.22 4.24 -14.09
C LYS A 403 18.00 3.94 -13.21
N ARG A 404 17.57 2.68 -13.12
CA ARG A 404 16.42 2.28 -12.29
C ARG A 404 16.65 2.54 -10.81
N MET A 405 17.83 2.18 -10.30
CA MET A 405 18.20 2.38 -8.90
C MET A 405 18.37 3.86 -8.56
N LEU A 406 18.97 4.67 -9.46
CA LEU A 406 19.03 6.12 -9.32
C LEU A 406 17.62 6.73 -9.25
N MET A 407 16.71 6.35 -10.15
CA MET A 407 15.33 6.86 -10.10
C MET A 407 14.62 6.47 -8.79
N SER A 408 14.81 5.23 -8.31
CA SER A 408 14.28 4.80 -7.01
C SER A 408 14.88 5.63 -5.86
N LEU A 409 16.19 5.89 -5.88
CA LEU A 409 16.85 6.69 -4.85
C LEU A 409 16.37 8.15 -4.86
N ALA A 410 16.15 8.74 -6.04
CA ALA A 410 15.61 10.09 -6.16
C ALA A 410 14.19 10.18 -5.59
N ASP A 411 13.35 9.18 -5.82
CA ASP A 411 12.00 9.12 -5.29
C ASP A 411 11.99 8.92 -3.76
N ASP A 412 12.92 8.13 -3.24
CA ASP A 412 13.18 8.00 -1.81
C ASP A 412 13.63 9.32 -1.17
N CYS A 413 14.51 10.07 -1.83
CA CYS A 413 14.96 11.40 -1.38
C CYS A 413 13.80 12.40 -1.33
N ASP A 414 12.94 12.44 -2.36
CA ASP A 414 11.73 13.26 -2.36
C ASP A 414 10.79 12.86 -1.22
N SER A 415 10.55 11.56 -1.03
CA SER A 415 9.73 11.03 0.08
C SER A 415 10.31 11.42 1.43
N ALA A 416 11.63 11.28 1.62
CA ALA A 416 12.32 11.66 2.84
C ALA A 416 12.22 13.16 3.13
N SER A 417 12.34 14.00 2.11
CA SER A 417 12.15 15.46 2.22
C SER A 417 10.72 15.81 2.63
N VAL A 418 9.71 15.29 1.92
CA VAL A 418 8.29 15.57 2.18
C VAL A 418 7.86 15.13 3.58
N HIS A 419 8.35 13.99 4.05
CA HIS A 419 8.00 13.44 5.37
C HIS A 419 8.94 13.87 6.49
N LEU A 420 9.97 14.67 6.21
CA LEU A 420 10.99 15.10 7.18
C LEU A 420 11.61 13.89 7.91
N LYS A 421 11.96 12.84 7.15
CA LYS A 421 12.44 11.57 7.71
C LYS A 421 13.73 11.79 8.49
N ALA A 422 13.77 11.27 9.71
CA ALA A 422 14.98 11.21 10.53
C ALA A 422 15.38 9.76 10.79
N LYS A 423 16.68 9.54 10.98
CA LYS A 423 17.21 8.21 11.29
C LYS A 423 16.79 7.77 12.69
N ALA A 424 16.54 6.47 12.82
CA ALA A 424 16.35 5.79 14.09
C ALA A 424 17.53 6.00 15.04
N LEU A 425 17.27 6.09 16.35
CA LEU A 425 18.32 6.11 17.36
C LEU A 425 18.88 4.70 17.59
N PRO A 426 20.20 4.55 17.82
CA PRO A 426 20.78 3.26 18.18
C PRO A 426 20.10 2.63 19.39
N GLY A 427 19.73 1.35 19.25
CA GLY A 427 19.12 0.56 20.32
C GLY A 427 17.66 0.92 20.66
N GLN A 428 17.01 1.81 19.90
CA GLN A 428 15.59 2.04 20.14
C GLN A 428 14.74 0.86 19.69
N ALA A 429 13.60 0.60 20.36
CA ALA A 429 12.69 -0.48 20.01
C ALA A 429 11.23 -0.09 20.27
N SER A 430 10.30 -0.61 19.46
CA SER A 430 8.86 -0.48 19.71
C SER A 430 8.41 -1.61 20.63
N GLN A 431 7.87 -1.26 21.80
CA GLN A 431 7.49 -2.22 22.84
C GLN A 431 6.08 -1.94 23.36
N VAL A 432 5.27 -2.98 23.51
CA VAL A 432 3.95 -2.89 24.16
C VAL A 432 4.11 -2.67 25.66
N LEU A 433 3.25 -1.84 26.24
CA LEU A 433 3.23 -1.58 27.69
C LEU A 433 2.51 -2.73 28.40
N LEU A 434 3.16 -3.34 29.38
CA LEU A 434 2.54 -4.27 30.32
C LEU A 434 2.61 -3.70 31.75
N PRO A 435 1.54 -3.80 32.54
CA PRO A 435 1.54 -3.30 33.91
C PRO A 435 2.27 -4.28 34.82
N MET A 436 3.17 -3.74 35.64
CA MET A 436 3.86 -4.46 36.70
C MET A 436 3.80 -3.63 37.99
N PRO A 437 2.68 -3.68 38.74
CA PRO A 437 2.48 -2.88 39.95
C PRO A 437 3.53 -3.13 41.04
N HIS A 438 4.20 -4.28 41.01
CA HIS A 438 5.28 -4.62 41.95
C HIS A 438 6.63 -3.95 41.64
N LEU A 439 6.78 -3.29 40.48
CA LEU A 439 8.00 -2.53 40.16
C LEU A 439 8.01 -1.19 40.88
N LYS A 440 9.19 -0.67 41.22
CA LYS A 440 9.30 0.71 41.70
C LYS A 440 8.93 1.70 40.59
N LYS A 441 8.37 2.85 40.96
CA LYS A 441 7.91 3.90 40.02
C LYS A 441 9.00 4.42 39.06
N GLY A 442 10.28 4.31 39.43
CA GLY A 442 11.43 4.73 38.62
C GLY A 442 12.09 3.60 37.82
N GLU A 443 11.56 2.37 37.91
CA GLU A 443 12.16 1.17 37.30
C GLU A 443 11.27 0.59 36.20
N VAL A 444 11.89 -0.12 35.26
CA VAL A 444 11.22 -0.90 34.21
C VAL A 444 11.81 -2.29 34.10
N TYR A 445 10.99 -3.26 33.72
CA TYR A 445 11.47 -4.57 33.27
C TYR A 445 11.53 -4.57 31.74
N ALA A 446 12.73 -4.66 31.18
CA ALA A 446 12.94 -4.54 29.75
C ALA A 446 14.12 -5.44 29.33
N PRO A 447 13.87 -6.72 28.99
CA PRO A 447 14.93 -7.72 28.79
C PRO A 447 15.80 -7.47 27.54
N ASN A 448 15.43 -6.56 26.65
CA ASN A 448 16.27 -6.13 25.52
C ASN A 448 17.40 -5.19 25.89
N TYR A 449 17.32 -4.60 27.08
CA TYR A 449 18.28 -3.63 27.57
C TYR A 449 19.07 -4.25 28.72
N ARG A 450 20.30 -3.79 28.92
CA ARG A 450 21.11 -4.30 30.02
C ARG A 450 20.55 -3.78 31.33
N ASP A 451 20.62 -4.61 32.36
CA ASP A 451 20.31 -4.19 33.72
C ASP A 451 21.11 -2.92 34.09
N GLY A 452 20.45 -1.93 34.69
CA GLY A 452 21.03 -0.63 35.01
C GLY A 452 21.11 0.38 33.84
N ASP A 453 20.82 0.00 32.59
CA ASP A 453 20.69 0.98 31.51
C ASP A 453 19.51 1.93 31.82
N VAL A 454 19.67 3.21 31.48
CA VAL A 454 18.60 4.21 31.58
C VAL A 454 17.90 4.33 30.22
N VAL A 455 16.57 4.30 30.22
CA VAL A 455 15.75 4.40 29.00
C VAL A 455 14.73 5.53 29.11
N SER A 456 14.37 6.12 27.97
CA SER A 456 13.26 7.06 27.82
C SER A 456 12.13 6.41 27.03
N LEU A 457 10.89 6.63 27.49
CA LEU A 457 9.70 6.07 26.85
C LEU A 457 8.94 7.16 26.11
N VAL A 458 8.62 6.94 24.84
CA VAL A 458 7.88 7.89 24.00
C VAL A 458 6.64 7.21 23.45
N ARG A 459 5.46 7.66 23.87
CA ARG A 459 4.18 7.31 23.24
C ARG A 459 3.84 8.36 22.18
N TYR A 460 3.24 7.94 21.07
CA TYR A 460 2.76 8.84 20.04
C TYR A 460 1.23 8.87 19.99
N PRO A 461 0.60 10.04 19.79
CA PRO A 461 1.20 11.38 19.83
C PRO A 461 1.64 11.76 21.26
N HIS A 462 2.51 12.77 21.40
CA HIS A 462 2.89 13.33 22.70
C HIS A 462 2.89 14.87 22.66
N GLY A 463 2.48 15.48 23.76
CA GLY A 463 2.41 16.92 23.98
C GLY A 463 3.79 17.57 24.04
N GLY A 464 4.78 16.92 24.65
CA GLY A 464 6.15 17.44 24.70
C GLY A 464 7.07 16.62 25.60
N THR A 465 8.22 17.20 25.94
CA THR A 465 9.26 16.52 26.75
C THR A 465 8.80 16.19 28.17
N PHE A 466 7.72 16.80 28.64
CA PHE A 466 7.12 16.54 29.96
C PHE A 466 6.39 15.19 30.03
N GLU A 467 5.97 14.63 28.89
CA GLU A 467 5.32 13.31 28.79
C GLU A 467 6.30 12.15 28.58
N ILE A 468 7.60 12.44 28.56
CA ILE A 468 8.65 11.43 28.31
C ILE A 468 9.28 11.04 29.66
N PRO A 469 8.87 9.95 30.31
CA PRO A 469 9.56 9.46 31.49
C PRO A 469 10.96 8.91 31.13
N THR A 470 11.87 9.01 32.09
CA THR A 470 13.20 8.37 32.05
C THR A 470 13.29 7.43 33.24
N LEU A 471 13.62 6.17 32.99
CA LEU A 471 13.51 5.07 33.96
C LEU A 471 14.73 4.16 33.87
N THR A 472 15.04 3.48 34.97
CA THR A 472 16.17 2.55 35.06
C THR A 472 15.71 1.12 34.80
N VAL A 473 16.43 0.39 33.96
CA VAL A 473 16.15 -1.01 33.66
C VAL A 473 16.53 -1.88 34.87
N ASN A 474 15.58 -2.66 35.38
CA ASN A 474 15.77 -3.67 36.41
C ASN A 474 15.24 -5.02 35.92
N ASN A 475 16.14 -5.90 35.50
CA ASN A 475 15.82 -7.22 34.95
C ASN A 475 15.99 -8.36 35.97
N ARG A 476 16.22 -8.02 37.25
CA ARG A 476 16.50 -8.98 38.34
C ARG A 476 15.24 -9.60 38.96
N GLY A 477 14.09 -8.95 38.80
CA GLY A 477 12.83 -9.38 39.44
C GLY A 477 12.30 -10.74 38.93
N LYS A 478 12.20 -11.74 39.82
CA LYS A 478 11.66 -13.08 39.50
C LYS A 478 10.23 -13.01 38.97
N LYS A 479 9.36 -12.20 39.58
CA LYS A 479 7.95 -12.01 39.16
C LYS A 479 7.83 -11.37 37.78
N SER A 480 8.66 -10.38 37.46
CA SER A 480 8.67 -9.77 36.12
C SER A 480 9.11 -10.78 35.05
N ARG A 481 10.11 -11.61 35.37
CA ARG A 481 10.60 -12.67 34.50
C ARG A 481 9.58 -13.79 34.28
N SER A 482 8.80 -14.17 35.29
CA SER A 482 7.74 -15.17 35.09
C SER A 482 6.58 -14.67 34.22
N ILE A 483 6.33 -13.35 34.22
CA ILE A 483 5.27 -12.71 33.43
C ILE A 483 5.71 -12.50 31.97
N LEU A 484 6.84 -11.83 31.75
CA LEU A 484 7.26 -11.36 30.42
C LEU A 484 8.41 -12.22 29.83
N GLY A 485 9.07 -13.04 30.64
CA GLY A 485 10.23 -13.83 30.19
C GLY A 485 11.33 -12.94 29.62
N ASN A 486 11.82 -13.33 28.45
CA ASN A 486 12.80 -12.59 27.65
C ASN A 486 12.16 -11.94 26.41
N ALA A 487 10.87 -11.65 26.46
CA ALA A 487 10.13 -11.13 25.30
C ALA A 487 10.72 -9.80 24.83
N ARG A 488 11.04 -9.72 23.53
CA ARG A 488 11.75 -8.56 22.96
C ARG A 488 10.85 -7.41 22.54
N ASP A 489 9.55 -7.55 22.63
CA ASP A 489 8.63 -6.53 22.09
C ASP A 489 7.63 -6.02 23.12
N ALA A 490 7.96 -6.17 24.42
CA ALA A 490 7.23 -5.60 25.54
C ALA A 490 8.15 -4.96 26.59
N ILE A 491 7.57 -4.05 27.36
CA ILE A 491 8.19 -3.42 28.53
C ILE A 491 7.22 -3.42 29.70
N GLY A 492 7.71 -3.88 30.86
CA GLY A 492 7.00 -3.82 32.12
C GLY A 492 7.22 -2.48 32.81
N ILE A 493 6.13 -1.78 33.16
CA ILE A 493 6.20 -0.49 33.87
C ILE A 493 5.30 -0.50 35.10
N HIS A 494 5.63 0.31 36.11
CA HIS A 494 4.68 0.60 37.18
C HIS A 494 3.48 1.40 36.60
N PRO A 495 2.22 1.11 36.99
CA PRO A 495 1.02 1.74 36.41
C PRO A 495 1.03 3.28 36.41
N SER A 496 1.54 3.90 37.48
CA SER A 496 1.64 5.37 37.57
C SER A 496 2.53 6.01 36.50
N VAL A 497 3.41 5.24 35.83
CA VAL A 497 4.22 5.75 34.71
C VAL A 497 3.35 5.98 33.46
N ALA A 498 2.29 5.18 33.29
CA ALA A 498 1.38 5.27 32.16
C ALA A 498 0.62 6.60 32.12
N GLU A 499 0.32 7.18 33.28
CA GLU A 499 -0.30 8.51 33.40
C GLU A 499 0.54 9.60 32.73
N ARG A 500 1.86 9.56 32.91
CA ARG A 500 2.79 10.52 32.29
C ARG A 500 2.91 10.31 30.78
N LEU A 501 2.63 9.10 30.28
CA LEU A 501 2.70 8.74 28.85
C LEU A 501 1.44 9.16 28.09
N SER A 502 0.96 10.38 28.32
CA SER A 502 -0.26 10.90 27.69
C SER A 502 -1.50 10.06 28.05
N GLY A 503 -1.60 9.60 29.31
CA GLY A 503 -2.68 8.74 29.78
C GLY A 503 -2.75 7.40 29.04
N ALA A 504 -1.62 6.71 28.94
CA ALA A 504 -1.56 5.39 28.32
C ALA A 504 -2.39 4.37 29.11
N ASP A 505 -2.96 3.40 28.41
CA ASP A 505 -3.63 2.24 29.03
C ASP A 505 -2.82 0.95 28.81
N PHE A 506 -3.30 -0.17 29.35
CA PHE A 506 -2.68 -1.48 29.16
C PHE A 506 -3.50 -2.39 28.23
N ASP A 507 -4.27 -1.81 27.31
CA ASP A 507 -5.13 -2.57 26.39
C ASP A 507 -4.46 -2.91 25.04
N GLY A 508 -3.21 -2.49 24.88
CA GLY A 508 -2.37 -2.66 23.70
C GLY A 508 -1.55 -1.43 23.30
N ASP A 509 -1.53 -0.38 24.12
CA ASP A 509 -0.67 0.77 23.93
C ASP A 509 0.82 0.38 23.91
N SER A 510 1.59 1.08 23.09
CA SER A 510 3.01 0.82 22.88
C SER A 510 3.82 2.11 22.95
N VAL A 511 5.08 1.97 23.32
CA VAL A 511 6.06 3.06 23.36
C VAL A 511 7.25 2.76 22.47
N LEU A 512 7.88 3.81 21.97
CA LEU A 512 9.26 3.74 21.49
C LEU A 512 10.17 3.88 22.71
N VAL A 513 10.90 2.82 23.03
CA VAL A 513 11.88 2.77 24.10
C VAL A 513 13.23 3.17 23.52
N ILE A 514 13.88 4.17 24.11
CA ILE A 514 15.12 4.75 23.61
C ILE A 514 16.16 4.72 24.74
N PRO A 515 17.33 4.08 24.58
CA PRO A 515 18.42 4.22 25.54
C PRO A 515 18.74 5.70 25.77
N ASN A 516 18.84 6.17 27.01
CA ASN A 516 19.08 7.58 27.30
C ASN A 516 20.52 7.81 27.76
N LYS A 517 21.48 7.68 26.84
CA LYS A 517 22.93 7.82 27.11
C LYS A 517 23.68 8.37 25.91
N GLY A 518 24.78 9.10 26.13
CA GLY A 518 25.67 9.58 25.05
C GLY A 518 24.95 10.16 23.82
N LYS A 519 25.02 9.47 22.68
CA LYS A 519 24.41 9.87 21.39
C LYS A 519 22.88 9.68 21.31
N THR A 520 22.23 9.17 22.34
CA THR A 520 20.77 8.98 22.41
C THR A 520 20.13 9.75 23.55
N ARG A 521 20.81 10.78 24.07
CA ARG A 521 20.27 11.62 25.15
C ARG A 521 18.96 12.30 24.74
N ILE A 522 17.86 11.90 25.36
CA ILE A 522 16.51 12.44 25.15
C ILE A 522 16.20 13.45 26.25
N ARG A 523 15.64 14.59 25.86
CA ARG A 523 15.18 15.62 26.79
C ARG A 523 13.87 15.17 27.43
N SER A 524 13.91 15.06 28.76
CA SER A 524 12.75 14.85 29.63
C SER A 524 12.65 16.06 30.57
N THR A 525 11.45 16.61 30.74
CA THR A 525 11.18 17.71 31.68
C THR A 525 10.13 17.28 32.69
N ALA A 526 10.00 17.99 33.81
CA ALA A 526 8.97 17.71 34.80
C ALA A 526 7.56 17.78 34.17
N PRO A 527 6.58 16.98 34.64
CA PRO A 527 5.18 17.13 34.27
C PRO A 527 4.71 18.57 34.47
N LEU A 528 3.86 19.07 33.55
CA LEU A 528 3.31 20.42 33.67
C LEU A 528 2.40 20.49 34.90
N LYS A 529 2.65 21.46 35.79
CA LYS A 529 1.86 21.65 37.03
C LYS A 529 0.36 21.80 36.72
N GLY A 530 0.01 22.50 35.64
CA GLY A 530 -1.36 22.73 35.21
C GLY A 530 -2.11 21.50 34.69
N LEU A 531 -1.48 20.32 34.63
CA LEU A 531 -2.11 19.05 34.26
C LEU A 531 -2.40 18.16 35.47
N LYS A 532 -1.86 18.46 36.64
CA LYS A 532 -2.01 17.63 37.83
C LYS A 532 -3.48 17.59 38.26
N GLY A 533 -4.07 16.38 38.31
CA GLY A 533 -5.46 16.17 38.73
C GLY A 533 -6.52 16.61 37.72
N PHE A 534 -6.13 16.96 36.49
CA PHE A 534 -7.08 17.31 35.43
C PHE A 534 -7.73 16.05 34.84
N ASP A 535 -9.04 15.94 34.95
CA ASP A 535 -9.85 14.87 34.36
C ASP A 535 -10.86 15.46 33.36
N PRO A 536 -10.66 15.25 32.05
CA PRO A 536 -11.58 15.72 31.01
C PRO A 536 -13.05 15.34 31.23
N LYS A 537 -13.31 14.14 31.74
CA LYS A 537 -14.67 13.60 31.88
C LYS A 537 -15.45 14.31 32.98
N ARG A 538 -14.76 14.63 34.07
CA ARG A 538 -15.34 15.35 35.21
C ARG A 538 -15.49 16.84 34.91
N THR A 539 -14.50 17.44 34.24
CA THR A 539 -14.48 18.89 34.01
C THR A 539 -15.39 19.33 32.87
N TYR A 540 -15.53 18.52 31.81
CA TYR A 540 -16.28 18.89 30.60
C TYR A 540 -17.35 17.86 30.21
N PRO A 541 -18.32 17.54 31.10
CA PRO A 541 -19.40 16.64 30.76
C PRO A 541 -20.24 17.21 29.61
N GLY A 542 -20.78 16.34 28.77
CA GLY A 542 -21.78 16.71 27.77
C GLY A 542 -23.11 17.07 28.42
N TYR A 543 -23.91 17.87 27.72
CA TYR A 543 -25.27 18.24 28.13
C TYR A 543 -26.31 17.72 27.12
N PRO A 544 -27.58 17.53 27.54
CA PRO A 544 -28.66 17.12 26.65
C PRO A 544 -28.78 18.05 25.43
N GLY A 545 -28.92 17.49 24.22
CA GLY A 545 -29.00 18.27 22.98
C GLY A 545 -27.66 18.76 22.42
N MET A 546 -26.52 18.52 23.10
CA MET A 546 -25.20 18.91 22.59
C MET A 546 -24.85 18.14 21.30
N LYS A 547 -24.39 18.88 20.29
CA LYS A 547 -23.85 18.26 19.07
C LYS A 547 -22.54 17.52 19.38
N ARG A 548 -22.58 16.19 19.22
CA ARG A 548 -21.42 15.31 19.42
C ARG A 548 -20.33 15.58 18.37
N MET A 549 -19.07 15.59 18.80
CA MET A 549 -17.93 15.65 17.90
C MET A 549 -17.81 14.36 17.08
N SER A 550 -17.60 14.48 15.77
CA SER A 550 -17.45 13.33 14.85
C SER A 550 -16.13 13.34 14.06
N ASP A 551 -15.29 14.35 14.26
CA ASP A 551 -14.06 14.59 13.52
C ASP A 551 -12.79 14.56 14.41
N THR A 552 -12.74 13.63 15.37
CA THR A 552 -11.66 13.50 16.38
C THR A 552 -10.26 13.62 15.80
N GLN A 553 -9.96 12.92 14.70
CA GLN A 553 -8.63 12.96 14.06
C GLN A 553 -8.26 14.37 13.57
N THR A 554 -9.22 15.11 13.03
CA THR A 554 -9.01 16.47 12.54
C THR A 554 -8.76 17.43 13.70
N GLN A 555 -9.57 17.35 14.76
CA GLN A 555 -9.40 18.19 15.94
C GLN A 555 -8.10 17.88 16.69
N MET A 556 -7.78 16.59 16.87
CA MET A 556 -6.48 16.16 17.40
C MET A 556 -5.31 16.69 16.57
N GLY A 557 -5.44 16.67 15.24
CA GLY A 557 -4.42 17.24 14.33
C GLY A 557 -4.25 18.74 14.51
N LYS A 558 -5.33 19.50 14.67
CA LYS A 558 -5.31 20.96 14.91
C LYS A 558 -4.60 21.29 16.21
N VAL A 559 -4.99 20.67 17.32
CA VAL A 559 -4.37 20.94 18.65
C VAL A 559 -2.92 20.44 18.71
N SER A 560 -2.60 19.29 18.10
CA SER A 560 -1.22 18.78 18.03
C SER A 560 -0.30 19.72 17.23
N ASN A 561 -0.82 20.31 16.15
CA ASN A 561 -0.10 21.33 15.38
C ASN A 561 0.10 22.60 16.20
N LEU A 562 -0.92 23.05 16.93
CA LEU A 562 -0.81 24.19 17.84
C LEU A 562 0.26 23.96 18.90
N ILE A 563 0.25 22.82 19.60
CA ILE A 563 1.27 22.46 20.61
C ILE A 563 2.67 22.43 19.98
N THR A 564 2.80 21.89 18.76
CA THR A 564 4.09 21.86 18.05
C THR A 564 4.57 23.28 17.74
N ASP A 565 3.69 24.14 17.22
CA ASP A 565 4.02 25.54 16.90
C ASP A 565 4.40 26.33 18.16
N MET A 566 3.63 26.16 19.24
CA MET A 566 3.88 26.75 20.56
C MET A 566 5.24 26.33 21.11
N THR A 567 5.56 25.04 21.05
CA THR A 567 6.82 24.51 21.56
C THR A 567 8.02 25.10 20.82
N LEU A 568 7.94 25.17 19.49
CA LEU A 568 9.03 25.72 18.66
C LEU A 568 9.20 27.23 18.83
N LYS A 569 8.11 27.96 19.09
CA LYS A 569 8.10 29.41 19.32
C LYS A 569 8.31 29.80 20.80
N GLY A 570 8.67 28.84 21.66
CA GLY A 570 9.03 29.13 23.05
C GLY A 570 7.87 29.48 23.97
N ALA A 571 6.70 28.86 23.79
CA ALA A 571 5.57 29.04 24.70
C ALA A 571 5.91 28.62 26.14
N SER A 572 5.33 29.34 27.11
CA SER A 572 5.50 29.04 28.52
C SER A 572 4.82 27.72 28.93
N ALA A 573 5.20 27.18 30.09
CA ALA A 573 4.61 25.97 30.65
C ALA A 573 3.08 26.12 30.89
N ASP A 574 2.62 27.31 31.28
CA ASP A 574 1.19 27.59 31.48
C ASP A 574 0.40 27.56 30.16
N GLU A 575 0.91 28.25 29.14
CA GLU A 575 0.29 28.26 27.81
C GLU A 575 0.24 26.85 27.21
N LEU A 576 1.32 26.07 27.33
CA LEU A 576 1.33 24.67 26.91
C LEU A 576 0.32 23.83 27.70
N SER A 577 0.18 24.06 29.00
CA SER A 577 -0.79 23.34 29.84
C SER A 577 -2.22 23.53 29.31
N ARG A 578 -2.58 24.76 28.94
CA ARG A 578 -3.91 25.08 28.36
C ARG A 578 -4.17 24.30 27.07
N ALA A 579 -3.22 24.29 26.14
CA ALA A 579 -3.35 23.56 24.88
C ALA A 579 -3.41 22.03 25.11
N VAL A 580 -2.62 21.50 26.05
CA VAL A 580 -2.61 20.07 26.38
C VAL A 580 -3.90 19.64 27.07
N ARG A 581 -4.44 20.42 28.01
CA ARG A 581 -5.76 20.14 28.62
C ARG A 581 -6.85 20.03 27.56
N HIS A 582 -6.89 20.98 26.63
CA HIS A 582 -7.83 20.91 25.52
C HIS A 582 -7.59 19.67 24.63
N SER A 583 -6.32 19.31 24.38
CA SER A 583 -5.99 18.08 23.66
C SER A 583 -6.52 16.83 24.36
N MET A 584 -6.42 16.74 25.68
CA MET A 584 -6.96 15.63 26.47
C MET A 584 -8.49 15.54 26.34
N VAL A 585 -9.19 16.68 26.36
CA VAL A 585 -10.65 16.73 26.15
C VAL A 585 -11.02 16.28 24.74
N VAL A 586 -10.32 16.77 23.71
CA VAL A 586 -10.59 16.41 22.31
C VAL A 586 -10.41 14.90 22.06
N ILE A 587 -9.40 14.27 22.67
CA ILE A 587 -9.15 12.83 22.50
C ILE A 587 -10.35 11.98 22.96
N ASP A 588 -10.97 12.37 24.07
CA ASP A 588 -12.07 11.62 24.68
C ASP A 588 -13.47 12.15 24.28
N ALA A 589 -13.56 13.32 23.65
CA ALA A 589 -14.83 14.00 23.39
C ALA A 589 -15.81 13.20 22.53
N GLU A 590 -15.37 12.57 21.44
CA GLU A 590 -16.25 11.73 20.63
C GLU A 590 -16.72 10.50 21.41
N LYS A 591 -15.85 9.89 22.22
CA LYS A 591 -16.16 8.65 22.96
C LYS A 591 -17.08 8.91 24.14
N HIS A 592 -16.86 10.00 24.87
CA HIS A 592 -17.51 10.31 26.14
C HIS A 592 -18.49 11.50 26.04
N ASN A 593 -18.77 11.98 24.83
CA ASN A 593 -19.64 13.13 24.57
C ASN A 593 -19.22 14.37 25.39
N LEU A 594 -17.92 14.68 25.42
CA LEU A 594 -17.40 15.80 26.24
C LEU A 594 -17.62 17.14 25.54
N ASN A 595 -17.86 18.19 26.34
CA ASN A 595 -18.01 19.57 25.85
C ASN A 595 -16.65 20.18 25.47
N TYR A 596 -16.10 19.71 24.35
CA TYR A 596 -14.82 20.18 23.83
C TYR A 596 -14.85 21.66 23.41
N LYS A 597 -16.04 22.21 23.12
CA LYS A 597 -16.21 23.63 22.79
C LYS A 597 -16.04 24.54 23.99
N GLN A 598 -16.62 24.18 25.14
CA GLN A 598 -16.34 24.90 26.38
C GLN A 598 -14.86 24.80 26.75
N SER A 599 -14.25 23.62 26.59
CA SER A 599 -12.81 23.46 26.78
C SER A 599 -11.97 24.37 25.88
N GLU A 600 -12.39 24.60 24.63
CA GLU A 600 -11.74 25.52 23.69
C GLU A 600 -11.73 26.96 24.22
N VAL A 601 -12.85 27.38 24.83
CA VAL A 601 -13.05 28.72 25.43
C VAL A 601 -12.24 28.87 26.72
N ASP A 602 -12.41 27.96 27.68
CA ASP A 602 -11.76 28.04 29.00
C ASP A 602 -10.23 27.99 28.91
N ASN A 603 -9.72 27.17 27.99
CA ASN A 603 -8.28 27.11 27.74
C ASN A 603 -7.81 28.21 26.78
N GLY A 604 -8.71 29.09 26.33
CA GLY A 604 -8.47 30.22 25.43
C GLY A 604 -7.65 29.85 24.19
N ILE A 605 -8.05 28.75 23.54
CA ILE A 605 -7.34 28.20 22.38
C ILE A 605 -7.27 29.23 21.24
N ALA A 606 -8.33 30.02 21.04
CA ALA A 606 -8.33 31.10 20.05
C ALA A 606 -7.21 32.14 20.31
N ALA A 607 -6.95 32.50 21.56
CA ALA A 607 -5.86 33.43 21.92
C ALA A 607 -4.48 32.80 21.66
N LEU A 608 -4.30 31.54 22.02
CA LEU A 608 -3.06 30.79 21.71
C LEU A 608 -2.83 30.71 20.19
N LYS A 609 -3.88 30.48 19.40
CA LYS A 609 -3.79 30.48 17.93
C LYS A 609 -3.46 31.87 17.37
N ARG A 610 -4.01 32.96 17.92
CA ARG A 610 -3.60 34.32 17.52
C ARG A 610 -2.10 34.52 17.75
N LYS A 611 -1.61 34.21 18.96
CA LYS A 611 -0.20 34.39 19.35
C LYS A 611 0.77 33.50 18.56
N TYR A 612 0.46 32.22 18.40
CA TYR A 612 1.41 31.25 17.85
C TYR A 612 1.14 30.85 16.40
N GLN A 613 -0.06 31.11 15.87
CA GLN A 613 -0.47 30.74 14.52
C GLN A 613 -0.88 31.92 13.63
N GLY A 614 -0.83 33.15 14.13
CA GLY A 614 -1.10 34.36 13.35
C GLY A 614 -2.59 34.66 13.13
N GLY A 615 -3.48 34.01 13.87
CA GLY A 615 -4.92 34.32 13.88
C GLY A 615 -5.77 33.23 14.52
N ALA A 616 -6.98 33.58 14.99
CA ALA A 616 -7.89 32.64 15.66
C ALA A 616 -8.36 31.51 14.74
N ASP A 617 -8.61 31.82 13.46
CA ASP A 617 -9.06 30.85 12.45
C ASP A 617 -7.93 30.29 11.58
N LYS A 618 -6.69 30.72 11.85
CA LYS A 618 -5.50 30.18 11.17
C LYS A 618 -5.16 28.79 11.72
N GLY A 619 -4.19 28.14 11.09
CA GLY A 619 -3.70 26.82 11.47
C GLY A 619 -2.17 26.77 11.49
N ALA A 620 -1.62 25.58 11.27
CA ALA A 620 -0.18 25.29 11.23
C ALA A 620 0.71 26.47 10.79
N ALA A 621 1.64 26.86 11.66
CA ALA A 621 2.44 28.07 11.49
C ALA A 621 3.96 27.85 11.43
N THR A 622 4.45 26.65 11.74
CA THR A 622 5.86 26.27 11.60
C THR A 622 6.04 25.30 10.43
N LEU A 623 7.27 25.14 9.94
CA LEU A 623 7.61 24.18 8.89
C LEU A 623 7.15 22.76 9.26
N ILE A 624 7.36 22.36 10.53
CA ILE A 624 7.01 21.02 11.01
C ILE A 624 5.52 20.75 10.87
N SER A 625 4.66 21.68 11.31
CA SER A 625 3.21 21.55 11.22
C SER A 625 2.67 21.82 9.81
N ARG A 626 3.31 22.69 9.02
CA ARG A 626 2.88 23.06 7.66
C ARG A 626 3.24 22.01 6.61
N SER A 627 4.32 21.26 6.80
CA SER A 627 4.89 20.33 5.80
C SER A 627 3.85 19.39 5.17
N LYS A 628 3.02 18.76 6.01
CA LYS A 628 1.96 17.82 5.61
C LYS A 628 0.63 18.49 5.26
N GLY A 629 0.55 19.82 5.33
CA GLY A 629 -0.64 20.58 4.96
C GLY A 629 -1.04 20.28 3.53
N VAL A 630 -2.32 19.96 3.31
CA VAL A 630 -2.84 19.65 1.97
C VAL A 630 -2.82 20.91 1.12
N GLN A 631 -2.36 20.76 -0.12
CA GLN A 631 -2.47 21.75 -1.17
C GLN A 631 -3.15 21.09 -2.37
N TYR A 632 -4.02 21.82 -3.05
CA TYR A 632 -4.65 21.38 -4.29
C TYR A 632 -4.03 22.15 -5.44
N VAL A 633 -3.64 21.43 -6.48
CA VAL A 633 -3.12 21.98 -7.74
C VAL A 633 -4.00 21.49 -8.88
N PRO A 634 -4.04 22.16 -10.04
CA PRO A 634 -4.72 21.63 -11.22
C PRO A 634 -4.35 20.17 -11.50
N HIS A 635 -5.31 19.37 -11.99
CA HIS A 635 -5.04 17.96 -12.27
C HIS A 635 -3.94 17.83 -13.33
N ARG A 636 -2.86 17.14 -12.98
CA ARG A 636 -1.62 17.10 -13.77
C ARG A 636 -1.04 15.70 -13.83
N LYS A 637 -0.34 15.39 -14.92
CA LYS A 637 0.40 14.14 -15.15
C LYS A 637 1.88 14.43 -15.37
N PRO A 638 2.80 13.47 -15.16
CA PRO A 638 4.20 13.65 -15.56
C PRO A 638 4.30 14.04 -17.05
N ARG A 639 5.21 14.95 -17.37
CA ARG A 639 5.41 15.42 -18.75
C ARG A 639 5.78 14.25 -19.66
N SER A 640 5.13 14.20 -20.82
CA SER A 640 5.25 13.12 -21.79
C SER A 640 6.65 13.10 -22.43
N ALA A 641 7.09 11.93 -22.90
CA ALA A 641 8.36 11.78 -23.61
C ALA A 641 8.44 12.71 -24.84
N ALA A 642 7.34 12.90 -25.56
CA ALA A 642 7.24 13.79 -26.71
C ALA A 642 7.52 15.27 -26.37
N LYS A 643 7.31 15.69 -25.12
CA LYS A 643 7.59 17.06 -24.64
C LYS A 643 8.87 17.15 -23.80
N GLY A 644 9.82 16.23 -23.98
CA GLY A 644 11.08 16.20 -23.24
C GLY A 644 11.05 15.37 -21.96
N GLY A 645 10.02 14.55 -21.75
CA GLY A 645 9.94 13.60 -20.65
C GLY A 645 9.61 14.19 -19.27
N PRO A 646 9.42 13.35 -18.25
CA PRO A 646 8.88 13.75 -16.95
C PRO A 646 9.88 14.54 -16.07
N TYR A 647 11.11 14.71 -16.54
CA TYR A 647 12.17 15.41 -15.83
C TYR A 647 12.80 16.45 -16.74
N ASP A 648 13.20 17.57 -16.15
CA ASP A 648 13.97 18.60 -16.82
C ASP A 648 15.44 18.15 -16.96
N ALA A 649 16.00 18.23 -18.17
CA ALA A 649 17.35 17.70 -18.43
C ALA A 649 18.47 18.53 -17.77
N ALA A 650 18.29 19.86 -17.66
CA ALA A 650 19.29 20.75 -17.09
C ALA A 650 19.31 20.71 -15.56
N THR A 651 18.14 20.56 -14.93
CA THR A 651 17.96 20.68 -13.48
C THR A 651 17.61 19.37 -12.78
N GLY A 652 17.12 18.35 -13.50
CA GLY A 652 16.64 17.08 -12.93
C GLY A 652 15.30 17.20 -12.20
N ARG A 653 14.67 18.37 -12.20
CA ARG A 653 13.37 18.61 -11.55
C ARG A 653 12.27 17.83 -12.25
N ARG A 654 11.28 17.38 -11.48
CA ARG A 654 10.04 16.81 -12.03
C ARG A 654 9.24 17.88 -12.75
N VAL A 655 8.79 17.57 -13.96
CA VAL A 655 7.95 18.46 -14.78
C VAL A 655 6.60 17.78 -15.00
N TYR A 656 5.54 18.56 -14.84
CA TYR A 656 4.17 18.09 -14.98
C TYR A 656 3.45 18.86 -16.10
N GLU A 657 2.53 18.17 -16.77
CA GLU A 657 1.58 18.76 -17.71
C GLU A 657 0.18 18.76 -17.10
N GLU A 658 -0.49 19.90 -17.10
CA GLU A 658 -1.91 19.97 -16.75
C GLU A 658 -2.75 19.21 -17.77
N THR A 659 -3.77 18.51 -17.27
CA THR A 659 -4.65 17.67 -18.09
C THR A 659 -5.90 18.39 -18.57
N GLY A 660 -6.30 19.48 -17.91
CA GLY A 660 -7.56 20.19 -18.17
C GLY A 660 -8.83 19.40 -17.81
N GLU A 661 -8.72 18.19 -17.25
CA GLU A 661 -9.86 17.33 -16.93
C GLU A 661 -10.87 18.05 -16.00
N SER A 662 -12.15 17.88 -16.30
CA SER A 662 -13.27 18.41 -15.52
C SER A 662 -14.33 17.32 -15.32
N TYR A 663 -15.14 17.45 -14.27
CA TYR A 663 -16.24 16.53 -13.99
C TYR A 663 -17.47 17.28 -13.50
N ILE A 664 -18.65 16.72 -13.71
CA ILE A 664 -19.92 17.26 -13.19
C ILE A 664 -20.07 16.79 -11.74
N ASN A 665 -20.21 17.72 -10.80
CA ASN A 665 -20.43 17.39 -9.39
C ASN A 665 -21.88 16.97 -9.14
N LYS A 666 -22.20 16.59 -7.89
CA LYS A 666 -23.56 16.18 -7.50
C LYS A 666 -24.62 17.28 -7.70
N GLN A 667 -24.20 18.53 -7.85
CA GLN A 667 -25.04 19.70 -8.07
C GLN A 667 -25.17 20.07 -9.56
N GLY A 668 -24.71 19.22 -10.49
CA GLY A 668 -24.79 19.48 -11.93
C GLY A 668 -23.77 20.51 -12.44
N LYS A 669 -22.86 21.00 -11.60
CA LYS A 669 -21.86 22.01 -11.98
C LYS A 669 -20.58 21.34 -12.50
N LEU A 670 -20.06 21.86 -13.62
CA LEU A 670 -18.74 21.49 -14.14
C LEU A 670 -17.63 22.03 -13.22
N VAL A 671 -16.82 21.13 -12.68
CA VAL A 671 -15.71 21.45 -11.77
C VAL A 671 -14.41 20.92 -12.35
N LYS A 672 -13.36 21.76 -12.39
CA LYS A 672 -12.02 21.34 -12.78
C LYS A 672 -11.46 20.35 -11.78
N LYS A 673 -10.91 19.25 -12.27
CA LYS A 673 -10.27 18.24 -11.43
C LYS A 673 -8.99 18.80 -10.82
N GLN A 674 -8.71 18.43 -9.57
CA GLN A 674 -7.51 18.84 -8.84
C GLN A 674 -6.69 17.62 -8.39
N THR A 675 -5.37 17.79 -8.32
CA THR A 675 -4.46 16.84 -7.68
C THR A 675 -4.24 17.25 -6.24
N LYS A 676 -4.46 16.31 -5.31
CA LYS A 676 -4.11 16.50 -3.90
C LYS A 676 -2.60 16.30 -3.71
N THR A 677 -1.93 17.26 -3.10
CA THR A 677 -0.48 17.23 -2.80
C THR A 677 -0.23 17.82 -1.39
N THR A 678 1.02 17.90 -0.96
CA THR A 678 1.43 18.53 0.30
C THR A 678 2.18 19.83 0.05
N ARG A 679 2.12 20.77 1.01
CA ARG A 679 2.88 22.02 0.94
C ARG A 679 4.39 21.78 0.79
N MET A 680 4.95 20.76 1.46
CA MET A 680 6.37 20.43 1.30
C MET A 680 6.69 19.85 -0.08
N ALA A 681 5.78 19.10 -0.70
CA ALA A 681 6.00 18.59 -2.06
C ALA A 681 6.05 19.73 -3.08
N GLU A 682 5.17 20.72 -2.97
CA GLU A 682 5.13 21.87 -3.88
C GLU A 682 6.18 22.96 -3.56
N ALA A 683 6.69 23.02 -2.33
CA ALA A 683 7.73 23.98 -1.97
C ALA A 683 9.04 23.68 -2.69
N THR A 684 9.52 24.63 -3.50
CA THR A 684 10.87 24.60 -4.10
C THR A 684 11.96 24.89 -3.07
N ASP A 685 11.66 25.74 -2.10
CA ASP A 685 12.48 26.00 -0.92
C ASP A 685 11.63 25.79 0.34
N ALA A 686 12.03 24.82 1.16
CA ALA A 686 11.39 24.50 2.42
C ALA A 686 11.40 25.67 3.43
N ARG A 687 12.34 26.63 3.32
CA ARG A 687 12.39 27.82 4.17
C ARG A 687 11.14 28.69 4.04
N LYS A 688 10.45 28.66 2.90
CA LYS A 688 9.17 29.36 2.69
C LYS A 688 8.05 28.86 3.61
N LEU A 689 8.20 27.67 4.18
CA LEU A 689 7.27 27.12 5.16
C LEU A 689 7.65 27.45 6.61
N SER A 690 8.88 27.90 6.84
CA SER A 690 9.45 28.18 8.16
C SER A 690 8.85 29.43 8.80
N SER A 691 8.81 29.47 10.13
CA SER A 691 8.56 30.66 10.93
C SER A 691 9.83 31.34 11.43
N GLY A 692 11.01 30.80 11.09
CA GLY A 692 12.31 31.41 11.37
C GLY A 692 13.07 30.82 12.58
N THR A 693 12.53 29.80 13.26
CA THR A 693 13.23 29.21 14.42
C THR A 693 14.47 28.40 13.98
N LEU A 694 15.47 28.29 14.86
CA LEU A 694 16.69 27.50 14.61
C LEU A 694 16.37 26.05 14.23
N MET A 695 15.44 25.42 14.94
CA MET A 695 15.03 24.04 14.69
C MET A 695 14.39 23.90 13.30
N GLU A 696 13.53 24.83 12.90
CA GLU A 696 12.97 24.84 11.55
C GLU A 696 14.03 25.04 10.48
N GLY A 697 15.06 25.86 10.73
CA GLY A 697 16.21 26.02 9.84
C GLY A 697 16.93 24.69 9.57
N ILE A 698 17.13 23.87 10.60
CA ILE A 698 17.75 22.54 10.47
C ILE A 698 16.90 21.63 9.57
N TYR A 699 15.58 21.60 9.78
CA TYR A 699 14.67 20.80 8.94
C TYR A 699 14.53 21.34 7.51
N ALA A 700 14.51 22.66 7.33
CA ALA A 700 14.46 23.30 6.02
C ALA A 700 15.71 22.95 5.20
N GLN A 701 16.89 23.06 5.80
CA GLN A 701 18.14 22.65 5.19
C GLN A 701 18.11 21.17 4.80
N HIS A 702 17.70 20.30 5.71
CA HIS A 702 17.57 18.87 5.44
C HIS A 702 16.64 18.57 4.25
N ALA A 703 15.44 19.16 4.24
CA ALA A 703 14.48 18.97 3.16
C ALA A 703 15.01 19.48 1.80
N ASN A 704 15.67 20.64 1.80
CA ASN A 704 16.24 21.24 0.59
C ASN A 704 17.42 20.44 0.03
N GLU A 705 18.32 19.96 0.88
CA GLU A 705 19.44 19.13 0.44
C GLU A 705 18.97 17.79 -0.14
N LEU A 706 17.94 17.17 0.44
CA LEU A 706 17.34 15.96 -0.13
C LEU A 706 16.67 16.23 -1.48
N LYS A 707 15.96 17.36 -1.64
CA LYS A 707 15.39 17.79 -2.93
C LYS A 707 16.50 18.03 -3.97
N ALA A 708 17.57 18.71 -3.58
CA ALA A 708 18.73 18.96 -4.45
C ALA A 708 19.40 17.65 -4.87
N MET A 709 19.60 16.73 -3.91
CA MET A 709 20.13 15.39 -4.18
C MET A 709 19.23 14.61 -5.13
N ALA A 710 17.90 14.61 -4.93
CA ALA A 710 16.96 13.93 -5.82
C ALA A 710 17.03 14.46 -7.27
N ASN A 711 17.17 15.77 -7.41
CA ASN A 711 17.34 16.43 -8.71
C ASN A 711 18.68 16.04 -9.37
N ASP A 712 19.79 16.10 -8.64
CA ASP A 712 21.10 15.69 -9.15
C ASP A 712 21.11 14.20 -9.58
N ILE A 713 20.52 13.33 -8.78
CA ILE A 713 20.37 11.90 -9.09
C ILE A 713 19.59 11.70 -10.39
N ARG A 714 18.50 12.44 -10.61
CA ARG A 714 17.72 12.36 -11.86
C ARG A 714 18.51 12.84 -13.06
N LYS A 715 19.29 13.91 -12.93
CA LYS A 715 20.19 14.37 -14.00
C LYS A 715 21.15 13.25 -14.42
N ARG A 716 21.80 12.61 -13.45
CA ARG A 716 22.70 11.46 -13.68
C ARG A 716 21.98 10.27 -14.32
N ALA A 717 20.71 10.04 -13.97
CA ALA A 717 19.92 8.92 -14.47
C ALA A 717 19.41 9.08 -15.92
N ILE A 718 19.29 10.32 -16.43
CA ILE A 718 18.81 10.59 -17.79
C ILE A 718 19.92 10.39 -18.84
N SER A 719 21.18 10.49 -18.43
CA SER A 719 22.36 10.47 -19.30
C SER A 719 22.85 9.12 -19.88
N PRO A 720 22.60 7.92 -19.30
CA PRO A 720 23.26 6.70 -19.80
C PRO A 720 22.67 6.21 -21.14
N PRO A 721 23.50 5.77 -22.10
CA PRO A 721 23.04 5.08 -23.30
C PRO A 721 22.38 3.74 -22.95
N ALA A 722 21.44 3.31 -23.79
CA ALA A 722 20.81 2.00 -23.66
C ALA A 722 21.87 0.90 -23.80
N LEU A 723 21.87 -0.09 -22.89
CA LEU A 723 22.71 -1.26 -23.04
C LEU A 723 22.27 -2.00 -24.32
N LYS A 724 23.18 -2.16 -25.28
CA LYS A 724 22.96 -3.04 -26.43
C LYS A 724 23.14 -4.48 -25.95
N ARG A 725 22.16 -5.34 -26.22
CA ARG A 725 22.24 -6.78 -25.93
C ARG A 725 23.50 -7.35 -26.59
N ALA A 726 24.32 -8.08 -25.84
CA ALA A 726 25.53 -8.72 -26.35
C ALA A 726 25.21 -10.17 -26.77
N PRO A 727 25.15 -10.49 -28.08
CA PRO A 727 24.75 -11.83 -28.53
C PRO A 727 25.72 -12.92 -28.08
N ARG A 728 27.03 -12.61 -28.00
CA ARG A 728 28.05 -13.52 -27.48
C ARG A 728 27.82 -13.85 -26.01
N ALA A 729 27.55 -12.85 -25.17
CA ALA A 729 27.22 -13.07 -23.76
C ALA A 729 25.92 -13.89 -23.61
N ALA A 730 24.90 -13.61 -24.43
CA ALA A 730 23.67 -14.39 -24.42
C ALA A 730 23.90 -15.88 -24.75
N LYS A 731 24.89 -16.20 -25.59
CA LYS A 731 25.28 -17.58 -25.90
C LYS A 731 26.09 -18.21 -24.76
N SER A 732 27.07 -17.49 -24.21
CA SER A 732 27.91 -17.98 -23.11
C SER A 732 27.14 -18.22 -21.81
N TYR A 733 26.11 -17.40 -21.53
CA TYR A 733 25.25 -17.50 -20.36
C TYR A 733 23.88 -18.11 -20.68
N ALA A 734 23.77 -18.95 -21.69
CA ALA A 734 22.49 -19.51 -22.12
C ALA A 734 21.74 -20.24 -20.98
N PRO A 735 22.40 -21.05 -20.11
CA PRO A 735 21.74 -21.66 -18.95
C PRO A 735 21.18 -20.61 -17.99
N GLU A 736 21.96 -19.58 -17.64
CA GLU A 736 21.56 -18.53 -16.70
C GLU A 736 20.43 -17.66 -17.26
N VAL A 737 20.42 -17.40 -18.57
CA VAL A 737 19.32 -16.67 -19.22
C VAL A 737 18.05 -17.50 -19.17
N ALA A 738 18.14 -18.82 -19.35
CA ALA A 738 16.99 -19.72 -19.25
C ALA A 738 16.43 -19.79 -17.82
N THR A 739 17.29 -19.88 -16.80
CA THR A 739 16.86 -19.89 -15.39
C THR A 739 16.28 -18.54 -14.97
N LEU A 740 16.88 -17.41 -15.38
CA LEU A 740 16.31 -16.07 -15.17
C LEU A 740 14.94 -15.92 -15.81
N ARG A 741 14.76 -16.44 -17.04
CA ARG A 741 13.46 -16.43 -17.72
C ARG A 741 12.44 -17.29 -16.98
N ALA A 742 12.83 -18.46 -16.47
CA ALA A 742 11.95 -19.30 -15.67
C ALA A 742 11.50 -18.60 -14.37
N LYS A 743 12.42 -17.95 -13.65
CA LYS A 743 12.12 -17.12 -12.47
C LYS A 743 11.18 -15.96 -12.81
N LEU A 744 11.44 -15.26 -13.92
CA LEU A 744 10.57 -14.18 -14.39
C LEU A 744 9.18 -14.70 -14.75
N ASN A 745 9.07 -15.83 -15.44
CA ASN A 745 7.78 -16.43 -15.78
C ASN A 745 6.98 -16.83 -14.53
N ARG A 746 7.65 -17.36 -13.49
CA ARG A 746 7.02 -17.62 -12.18
C ARG A 746 6.46 -16.33 -11.57
N ALA A 747 7.22 -15.22 -11.61
CA ALA A 747 6.76 -13.92 -11.11
C ALA A 747 5.59 -13.35 -11.93
N LEU A 748 5.64 -13.49 -13.26
CA LEU A 748 4.56 -13.04 -14.16
C LEU A 748 3.25 -13.80 -13.93
N LYS A 749 3.31 -15.10 -13.61
CA LYS A 749 2.11 -15.91 -13.25
C LYS A 749 1.39 -15.42 -11.99
N GLN A 750 2.07 -14.71 -11.10
CA GLN A 750 1.45 -14.15 -9.88
C GLN A 750 0.66 -12.86 -10.14
N LYS A 751 1.01 -12.10 -11.19
CA LYS A 751 0.33 -10.83 -11.52
C LYS A 751 -1.20 -11.01 -11.79
N PRO A 752 -1.67 -11.99 -12.59
CA PRO A 752 -3.10 -12.24 -12.76
C PRO A 752 -3.79 -12.68 -11.46
N LEU A 753 -3.15 -13.52 -10.63
CA LEU A 753 -3.69 -13.94 -9.34
C LEU A 753 -3.90 -12.75 -8.39
N GLU A 754 -2.95 -11.81 -8.34
CA GLU A 754 -3.08 -10.59 -7.53
C GLU A 754 -4.25 -9.72 -8.01
N ARG A 755 -4.41 -9.52 -9.32
CA ARG A 755 -5.51 -8.72 -9.87
C ARG A 755 -6.86 -9.39 -9.60
N GLN A 756 -6.95 -10.70 -9.79
CA GLN A 756 -8.15 -11.46 -9.43
C GLN A 756 -8.46 -11.38 -7.93
N ALA A 757 -7.42 -11.41 -7.07
CA ALA A 757 -7.61 -11.25 -5.62
C ALA A 757 -8.18 -9.87 -5.27
N GLN A 758 -7.76 -8.80 -5.95
CA GLN A 758 -8.31 -7.45 -5.76
C GLN A 758 -9.79 -7.38 -6.16
N LEU A 759 -10.17 -8.02 -7.27
CA LEU A 759 -11.56 -8.10 -7.72
C LEU A 759 -12.45 -8.84 -6.71
N VAL A 760 -12.03 -10.02 -6.27
CA VAL A 760 -12.75 -10.82 -5.26
C VAL A 760 -12.87 -10.04 -3.94
N ALA A 761 -11.78 -9.40 -3.50
CA ALA A 761 -11.79 -8.61 -2.28
C ALA A 761 -12.77 -7.43 -2.34
N GLN A 762 -12.85 -6.74 -3.49
CA GLN A 762 -13.83 -5.67 -3.70
C GLN A 762 -15.26 -6.20 -3.67
N GLY A 763 -15.55 -7.36 -4.29
CA GLY A 763 -16.87 -7.99 -4.22
C GLY A 763 -17.30 -8.31 -2.79
N VAL A 764 -16.39 -8.84 -1.96
CA VAL A 764 -16.64 -9.08 -0.53
C VAL A 764 -16.96 -7.78 0.22
N VAL A 765 -16.17 -6.73 -0.03
CA VAL A 765 -16.36 -5.42 0.62
C VAL A 765 -17.70 -4.81 0.21
N GLN A 766 -18.06 -4.89 -1.07
CA GLN A 766 -19.32 -4.36 -1.61
C GLN A 766 -20.53 -5.05 -0.98
N LYS A 767 -20.55 -6.40 -0.95
CA LYS A 767 -21.64 -7.18 -0.33
C LYS A 767 -21.82 -6.86 1.16
N LYS A 768 -20.72 -6.65 1.89
CA LYS A 768 -20.77 -6.26 3.31
C LYS A 768 -21.26 -4.82 3.51
N LEU A 769 -20.93 -3.90 2.60
CA LEU A 769 -21.47 -2.53 2.61
C LEU A 769 -22.97 -2.51 2.33
N GLU A 770 -23.47 -3.39 1.47
CA GLU A 770 -24.91 -3.55 1.21
C GLU A 770 -25.65 -4.08 2.45
N SER A 771 -25.09 -5.05 3.16
CA SER A 771 -25.67 -5.55 4.42
C SER A 771 -25.52 -4.58 5.60
N ASN A 772 -24.53 -3.68 5.57
CA ASN A 772 -24.27 -2.71 6.63
C ASN A 772 -23.80 -1.36 6.04
N PRO A 773 -24.75 -0.48 5.65
CA PRO A 773 -24.42 0.80 5.02
C PRO A 773 -23.67 1.79 5.90
N ASN A 774 -23.69 1.59 7.23
CA ASN A 774 -23.17 2.54 8.22
C ASN A 774 -21.72 2.27 8.64
N LEU A 775 -20.99 1.44 7.88
CA LEU A 775 -19.58 1.16 8.15
C LEU A 775 -18.71 2.43 8.11
N THR A 776 -17.99 2.68 9.20
CA THR A 776 -17.03 3.78 9.26
C THR A 776 -15.85 3.55 8.31
N LYS A 777 -15.17 4.63 7.91
CA LYS A 777 -13.97 4.55 7.05
C LYS A 777 -12.89 3.60 7.61
N LYS A 778 -12.73 3.55 8.93
CA LYS A 778 -11.77 2.68 9.61
C LYS A 778 -12.17 1.21 9.53
N GLU A 779 -13.45 0.90 9.66
CA GLU A 779 -13.97 -0.46 9.54
C GLU A 779 -13.87 -0.97 8.11
N ARG A 780 -14.20 -0.13 7.13
CA ARG A 780 -14.03 -0.44 5.71
C ARG A 780 -12.58 -0.80 5.37
N ALA A 781 -11.60 -0.02 5.84
CA ALA A 781 -10.18 -0.32 5.62
C ALA A 781 -9.78 -1.69 6.21
N LYS A 782 -10.23 -2.00 7.42
CA LYS A 782 -10.00 -3.32 8.03
C LYS A 782 -10.61 -4.44 7.21
N LEU A 783 -11.84 -4.25 6.73
CA LEU A 783 -12.54 -5.21 5.88
C LEU A 783 -11.79 -5.45 4.56
N GLU A 784 -11.38 -4.37 3.88
CA GLU A 784 -10.54 -4.43 2.67
C GLU A 784 -9.25 -5.22 2.93
N ALA A 785 -8.60 -5.03 4.09
CA ALA A 785 -7.39 -5.75 4.48
C ALA A 785 -7.60 -7.27 4.64
N MET A 786 -8.71 -7.66 5.28
CA MET A 786 -9.04 -9.07 5.50
C MET A 786 -9.46 -9.74 4.20
N ALA A 787 -10.30 -9.07 3.41
CA ALA A 787 -10.80 -9.58 2.14
C ALA A 787 -9.65 -9.88 1.16
N ILE A 788 -8.71 -8.95 0.98
CA ILE A 788 -7.56 -9.17 0.07
C ILE A 788 -6.64 -10.28 0.55
N LYS A 789 -6.39 -10.38 1.87
CA LYS A 789 -5.55 -11.43 2.43
C LYS A 789 -6.17 -12.82 2.22
N THR A 790 -7.48 -12.93 2.44
CA THR A 790 -8.20 -14.19 2.25
C THR A 790 -8.31 -14.56 0.77
N ALA A 791 -8.58 -13.59 -0.11
CA ALA A 791 -8.61 -13.80 -1.55
C ALA A 791 -7.25 -14.31 -2.07
N ARG A 792 -6.14 -13.66 -1.71
CA ARG A 792 -4.78 -14.10 -2.07
C ARG A 792 -4.51 -15.53 -1.63
N ARG A 793 -4.81 -15.87 -0.37
CA ARG A 793 -4.60 -17.22 0.18
C ARG A 793 -5.40 -18.27 -0.57
N ARG A 794 -6.68 -18.01 -0.87
CA ARG A 794 -7.56 -18.95 -1.56
C ARG A 794 -7.19 -19.15 -3.03
N LEU A 795 -6.68 -18.09 -3.68
CA LEU A 795 -6.20 -18.15 -5.06
C LEU A 795 -4.77 -18.70 -5.18
N GLY A 796 -4.12 -19.07 -4.07
CA GLY A 796 -2.74 -19.56 -4.09
C GLY A 796 -1.71 -18.50 -4.51
N TYR A 797 -2.00 -17.21 -4.29
CA TYR A 797 -1.04 -16.14 -4.59
C TYR A 797 0.22 -16.27 -3.72
N ASP A 798 1.35 -16.46 -4.38
CA ASP A 798 2.67 -16.58 -3.78
C ASP A 798 3.41 -15.23 -3.89
N ARG A 799 3.43 -14.48 -2.79
CA ARG A 799 4.15 -13.21 -2.71
C ARG A 799 5.65 -13.38 -2.89
N GLU A 800 6.25 -14.46 -2.40
CA GLU A 800 7.69 -14.67 -2.55
C GLU A 800 8.05 -15.00 -3.99
N GLY A 801 7.21 -15.79 -4.66
CA GLY A 801 7.29 -16.10 -6.09
C GLY A 801 7.20 -14.90 -7.02
N THR A 802 6.80 -13.71 -6.53
CA THR A 802 6.88 -12.45 -7.30
C THR A 802 8.28 -11.88 -7.44
N ARG A 803 9.23 -12.31 -6.58
CA ARG A 803 10.58 -11.75 -6.54
C ARG A 803 11.50 -12.57 -7.42
N VAL A 804 12.22 -11.91 -8.33
CA VAL A 804 13.32 -12.53 -9.07
C VAL A 804 14.61 -12.23 -8.33
N VAL A 805 15.22 -13.26 -7.74
CA VAL A 805 16.53 -13.16 -7.08
C VAL A 805 17.57 -13.85 -7.96
N PRO A 806 18.46 -13.10 -8.63
CA PRO A 806 19.53 -13.66 -9.43
C PRO A 806 20.57 -14.39 -8.56
N THR A 807 21.11 -15.52 -9.04
CA THR A 807 22.35 -16.10 -8.50
C THR A 807 23.55 -15.21 -8.87
N PRO A 808 24.73 -15.39 -8.24
CA PRO A 808 25.92 -14.62 -8.63
C PRO A 808 26.27 -14.72 -10.13
N ARG A 809 26.11 -15.90 -10.74
CA ARG A 809 26.40 -16.13 -12.16
C ARG A 809 25.31 -15.56 -13.08
N GLU A 810 24.04 -15.64 -12.67
CA GLU A 810 22.95 -14.96 -13.37
C GLU A 810 23.10 -13.43 -13.29
N TRP A 811 23.57 -12.92 -12.15
CA TRP A 811 23.88 -11.50 -11.99
C TRP A 811 25.00 -11.06 -12.93
N GLU A 812 26.06 -11.86 -13.06
CA GLU A 812 27.14 -11.63 -14.03
C GLU A 812 26.60 -11.59 -15.47
N ALA A 813 25.70 -12.53 -15.83
CA ALA A 813 25.05 -12.56 -17.14
C ALA A 813 24.26 -11.26 -17.42
N ILE A 814 23.55 -10.75 -16.41
CA ILE A 814 22.82 -9.46 -16.49
C ILE A 814 23.80 -8.30 -16.70
N GLN A 815 24.92 -8.26 -15.96
CA GLN A 815 25.93 -7.21 -16.08
C GLN A 815 26.60 -7.22 -17.47
N LYS A 816 26.86 -8.40 -18.03
CA LYS A 816 27.45 -8.58 -19.38
C LYS A 816 26.46 -8.39 -20.54
N GLY A 817 25.20 -8.04 -20.26
CA GLY A 817 24.20 -7.75 -21.30
C GLY A 817 23.68 -8.99 -22.03
N ALA A 818 23.66 -10.16 -21.36
CA ALA A 818 23.12 -11.41 -21.92
C ALA A 818 21.60 -11.36 -22.16
N ILE A 819 20.87 -10.58 -21.35
CA ILE A 819 19.40 -10.42 -21.44
C ILE A 819 19.00 -9.12 -22.17
N SER A 820 17.75 -9.06 -22.65
CA SER A 820 17.21 -7.85 -23.27
C SER A 820 16.83 -6.80 -22.22
N ASN A 821 16.78 -5.53 -22.63
CA ASN A 821 16.33 -4.42 -21.76
C ASN A 821 14.90 -4.65 -21.25
N SER A 822 14.00 -5.16 -22.09
CA SER A 822 12.62 -5.49 -21.68
C SER A 822 12.59 -6.59 -20.61
N MET A 823 13.39 -7.66 -20.74
CA MET A 823 13.48 -8.69 -19.71
C MET A 823 14.04 -8.12 -18.40
N MET A 824 15.02 -7.23 -18.50
CA MET A 824 15.62 -6.56 -17.34
C MET A 824 14.62 -5.64 -16.63
N GLU A 825 13.85 -4.84 -17.37
CA GLU A 825 12.79 -4.00 -16.82
C GLU A 825 11.75 -4.82 -16.08
N HIS A 826 11.37 -5.98 -16.61
CA HIS A 826 10.42 -6.89 -15.95
C HIS A 826 11.01 -7.54 -14.69
N ILE A 827 12.31 -7.83 -14.65
CA ILE A 827 13.00 -8.34 -13.45
C ILE A 827 13.07 -7.28 -12.35
N LEU A 828 13.22 -6.00 -12.73
CA LEU A 828 13.35 -4.86 -11.81
C LEU A 828 12.00 -4.21 -11.39
N ALA A 829 10.87 -4.72 -11.88
CA ALA A 829 9.53 -4.15 -11.69
C ALA A 829 8.65 -5.04 -10.80
#